data_AF-G3H7A8-F1
#
_entry.id   AF-G3H7A8-F1
#
_cell.length_a   1.000
_cell.length_b   1.000
_cell.length_c   1.000
_cell.angle_alpha   90.00
_cell.angle_beta   90.00
_cell.angle_gamma   90.00
#
_symmetry.space_group_name_H-M   'P 1'
#
loop_
_entity.id
_entity.type
_entity.pdbx_description
1 polymer ?
#
loop_
_entity_poly.entity_id
_entity_poly.type
_entity_poly.pdbx_seq_one_letter_code
_entity_poly.pdbx_strand_id
1 'polypeptide(L)'
;MMFSEDEAVCVVDLLKEKSGAIKDALKKSSKGELSALLHQLQEKERLLAAVKEDAAVTKERCKQLTQEMMAEKERSNVVIARMKDRIGALEKEHNIFQKKMHVSYQETQQMQIKFQQVREQMEAEIAHLKQENGILRDAVSNTTNQLESKQSAELNKLRQDCGRLVSELNEKTGKLQQEGVQKKNAEQAATQLKVQLQEAERRWEEVQSYIRKRTAEHEAAQQDLQSKFVAKENEVQSLHSKLTDTLVSKQQLEQRLMQLMESEQKRVSKEESLQIQVQDILEQNEALKAQIQQFHSQIAAQTSASVLAEELHKVIAEKDKQLKQTEDSLANEHDHLASKEEELKDIQNMNFLLKAEVQKLQALANEQAAAVHEVEKMQKSIHVKDDKIRLLEEQLQHEIASKMEEFKILSDQNKALQLEVQNLQIVVSQQPNKDIMEQMEKCIQEKDEKLKTVEELLETGLIQVATKEEELNAIRTENSTLTKEVQELKAKQSDQVSFVSLVEELRRVIHEKDGQIKSVEELLEVELLKVANKEKTVQALKQEIEVLKEEIGNAQLEKAHQLSVTSQVQELQNLLRGKEEQVNTMKVALEDKDKDLTDRAKRIQDLQEENASLKAYLQEAAQPALPEACSTPRFEELENMLKEKENEIRRIEAILKDTESHLSNKSKMLQEVEDENKLFKSQIEQLNQQNHQQASFPSQEELQTIISEKEKELTDLRSELDSLKNAVEHQRKKNNDLREKNWEAMEALASTEKMLQDKVNKTSKERQQHVEAVELEAKELLKRLFPMVSVPTNLTYSEWLRGFEKKAKACVAGTSDAEAVKVLEHRLKEADEMHALLQLECEKYKSVLAETEGILQKLQRSVEQEESKWKIKADESRRTIKQMQASFTSSEQELEQLRRENRDIENLRREREHLEMELEKAEVERSTYVTEVRELKDLLTELQKKLDDSYSEAVRQNEELNLLKTQLNETRTKLQNEQSERKKVADDLHKAQQSLNFIHSKIALKAAGDNAVIGNSSVSPETGAPEKETMSVSLNQTVVQLQQLLQEVNQQLMKEK
;
A
#
# COMPACT_ATOMS: atom_id res chain seq x y z
N MET A 1 -69.57 -39.49 109.82
CA MET A 1 -70.52 -39.19 110.90
C MET A 1 -71.92 -39.43 110.34
N MET A 2 -72.75 -40.23 111.00
CA MET A 2 -74.19 -40.21 110.73
C MET A 2 -74.78 -39.16 111.66
N PHE A 3 -75.45 -38.15 111.12
CA PHE A 3 -76.21 -37.18 111.90
C PHE A 3 -77.34 -37.91 112.65
N SER A 4 -77.66 -37.48 113.86
CA SER A 4 -78.89 -37.93 114.54
C SER A 4 -80.13 -37.38 113.84
N GLU A 5 -81.30 -37.98 114.06
CA GLU A 5 -82.56 -37.47 113.49
C GLU A 5 -82.83 -36.02 113.92
N ASP A 6 -82.48 -35.65 115.16
CA ASP A 6 -82.63 -34.29 115.67
C ASP A 6 -81.75 -33.27 114.93
N GLU A 7 -80.50 -33.63 114.59
CA GLU A 7 -79.61 -32.79 113.79
C GLU A 7 -80.13 -32.64 112.35
N ALA A 8 -80.66 -33.72 111.77
CA ALA A 8 -81.25 -33.70 110.43
C ALA A 8 -82.51 -32.81 110.35
N VAL A 9 -83.39 -32.86 111.36
CA VAL A 9 -84.57 -31.99 111.45
C VAL A 9 -84.16 -30.52 111.60
N CYS A 10 -83.18 -30.23 112.46
CA CYS A 10 -82.69 -28.87 112.67
C CYS A 10 -82.09 -28.26 111.38
N VAL A 11 -81.34 -29.06 110.60
CA VAL A 11 -80.85 -28.65 109.27
C VAL A 11 -81.99 -28.45 108.26
N VAL A 12 -83.01 -29.31 108.26
CA VAL A 12 -84.18 -29.17 107.37
C VAL A 12 -84.96 -27.89 107.65
N ASP A 13 -85.14 -27.51 108.91
CA ASP A 13 -85.84 -26.27 109.26
C ASP A 13 -85.00 -25.03 108.96
N LEU A 14 -83.67 -25.06 109.17
CA LEU A 14 -82.76 -24.00 108.72
C LEU A 14 -82.80 -23.82 107.18
N LEU A 15 -82.91 -24.92 106.43
CA LEU A 15 -83.04 -24.91 104.97
C LEU A 15 -84.39 -24.38 104.50
N LYS A 16 -85.49 -24.65 105.23
CA LYS A 16 -86.81 -24.04 104.95
C LYS A 16 -86.79 -22.53 105.18
N GLU A 17 -86.18 -22.05 106.27
CA GLU A 17 -86.05 -20.63 106.56
C GLU A 17 -85.22 -19.90 105.49
N LYS A 18 -84.05 -20.47 105.13
CA LYS A 18 -83.23 -20.00 103.99
C LYS A 18 -83.99 -20.02 102.66
N SER A 19 -84.80 -21.06 102.41
CA SER A 19 -85.61 -21.16 101.19
C SER A 19 -86.68 -20.07 101.13
N GLY A 20 -87.34 -19.76 102.25
CA GLY A 20 -88.27 -18.64 102.36
C GLY A 20 -87.62 -17.30 102.02
N ALA A 21 -86.46 -17.01 102.62
CA ALA A 21 -85.71 -15.79 102.37
C ALA A 21 -85.29 -15.62 100.89
N ILE A 22 -84.88 -16.70 100.22
CA ILE A 22 -84.55 -16.68 98.79
C ILE A 22 -85.80 -16.44 97.93
N LYS A 23 -86.94 -17.03 98.29
CA LYS A 23 -88.21 -16.87 97.55
C LYS A 23 -88.77 -15.45 97.64
N ASP A 24 -88.60 -14.79 98.79
CA ASP A 24 -89.03 -13.40 98.99
C ASP A 24 -88.03 -12.39 98.41
N ALA A 25 -86.73 -12.70 98.35
CA ALA A 25 -85.76 -11.93 97.60
C ALA A 25 -86.07 -11.96 96.08
N LEU A 26 -86.37 -13.14 95.53
CA LEU A 26 -86.70 -13.30 94.10
C LEU A 26 -88.02 -12.64 93.71
N LYS A 27 -88.96 -12.44 94.64
CA LYS A 27 -90.21 -11.69 94.43
C LYS A 27 -90.06 -10.17 94.53
N LYS A 28 -88.95 -9.65 95.07
CA LYS A 28 -88.70 -8.21 95.24
C LYS A 28 -87.86 -7.58 94.12
N SER A 29 -87.18 -8.35 93.28
CA SER A 29 -86.57 -7.80 92.05
C SER A 29 -87.65 -7.41 91.06
N SER A 30 -87.49 -6.23 90.44
CA SER A 30 -88.51 -5.68 89.56
C SER A 30 -88.55 -6.41 88.21
N LYS A 31 -89.74 -6.48 87.60
CA LYS A 31 -89.94 -7.15 86.31
C LYS A 31 -89.07 -6.57 85.16
N GLY A 32 -88.51 -5.38 85.33
CA GLY A 32 -87.63 -4.72 84.35
C GLY A 32 -86.19 -5.24 84.38
N GLU A 33 -85.62 -5.52 85.55
CA GLU A 33 -84.21 -5.96 85.69
C GLU A 33 -83.97 -7.31 85.00
N LEU A 34 -84.93 -8.23 85.14
CA LEU A 34 -84.87 -9.57 84.54
C LEU A 34 -85.00 -9.51 83.00
N SER A 35 -85.77 -8.57 82.48
CA SER A 35 -85.87 -8.32 81.03
C SER A 35 -84.61 -7.67 80.46
N ALA A 36 -83.98 -6.77 81.21
CA ALA A 36 -82.72 -6.13 80.81
C ALA A 36 -81.57 -7.14 80.73
N LEU A 37 -81.43 -8.01 81.75
CA LEU A 37 -80.44 -9.08 81.75
C LEU A 37 -80.64 -10.09 80.61
N LEU A 38 -81.89 -10.42 80.26
CA LEU A 38 -82.19 -11.34 79.17
C LEU A 38 -81.87 -10.74 77.79
N HIS A 39 -82.15 -9.45 77.58
CA HIS A 39 -81.68 -8.72 76.39
C HIS A 39 -80.15 -8.66 76.32
N GLN A 40 -79.48 -8.41 77.45
CA GLN A 40 -78.02 -8.32 77.53
C GLN A 40 -77.34 -9.68 77.27
N LEU A 41 -77.97 -10.79 77.65
CA LEU A 41 -77.53 -12.14 77.29
C LEU A 41 -77.69 -12.38 75.78
N GLN A 42 -78.85 -12.06 75.21
CA GLN A 42 -79.12 -12.21 73.78
C GLN A 42 -78.19 -11.36 72.90
N GLU A 43 -77.84 -10.15 73.35
CA GLU A 43 -76.82 -9.30 72.70
C GLU A 43 -75.42 -9.93 72.77
N LYS A 44 -75.04 -10.52 73.91
CA LYS A 44 -73.76 -11.26 74.03
C LYS A 44 -73.73 -12.52 73.17
N GLU A 45 -74.84 -13.24 73.02
CA GLU A 45 -74.96 -14.37 72.09
C GLU A 45 -74.84 -13.92 70.64
N ARG A 46 -75.46 -12.79 70.26
CA ARG A 46 -75.31 -12.19 68.92
C ARG A 46 -73.87 -11.78 68.63
N LEU A 47 -73.18 -11.14 69.57
CA LEU A 47 -71.77 -10.78 69.44
C LEU A 47 -70.86 -12.03 69.37
N LEU A 48 -71.14 -13.08 70.15
CA LEU A 48 -70.42 -14.35 70.09
C LEU A 48 -70.60 -15.05 68.73
N ALA A 49 -71.80 -14.96 68.13
CA ALA A 49 -72.06 -15.48 66.79
C ALA A 49 -71.25 -14.71 65.72
N ALA A 50 -71.27 -13.38 65.76
CA ALA A 50 -70.49 -12.53 64.85
C ALA A 50 -68.98 -12.82 64.96
N VAL A 51 -68.42 -12.92 66.18
CA VAL A 51 -67.01 -13.26 66.39
C VAL A 51 -66.67 -14.67 65.89
N LYS A 52 -67.59 -15.64 65.96
CA LYS A 52 -67.39 -16.97 65.38
C LYS A 52 -67.43 -16.95 63.85
N GLU A 53 -68.24 -16.09 63.26
CA GLU A 53 -68.32 -15.90 61.80
C GLU A 53 -67.06 -15.20 61.28
N ASP A 54 -66.60 -14.13 61.93
CA ASP A 54 -65.32 -13.48 61.64
C ASP A 54 -64.12 -14.45 61.80
N ALA A 55 -64.15 -15.30 62.84
CA ALA A 55 -63.15 -16.37 63.02
C ALA A 55 -63.21 -17.44 61.92
N ALA A 56 -64.38 -17.69 61.32
CA ALA A 56 -64.52 -18.59 60.19
C ALA A 56 -64.02 -17.94 58.88
N VAL A 57 -64.36 -16.68 58.64
CA VAL A 57 -63.91 -15.90 57.48
C VAL A 57 -62.39 -15.71 57.48
N THR A 58 -61.81 -15.36 58.61
CA THR A 58 -60.33 -15.25 58.75
C THR A 58 -59.65 -16.60 58.55
N LYS A 59 -60.20 -17.70 59.10
CA LYS A 59 -59.69 -19.05 58.86
C LYS A 59 -59.74 -19.45 57.38
N GLU A 60 -60.81 -19.10 56.66
CA GLU A 60 -60.92 -19.40 55.23
C GLU A 60 -59.96 -18.56 54.39
N ARG A 61 -59.79 -17.27 54.74
CA ARG A 61 -58.80 -16.38 54.11
C ARG A 61 -57.37 -16.88 54.32
N CYS A 62 -57.04 -17.43 55.49
CA CYS A 62 -55.75 -18.09 55.73
C CYS A 62 -55.54 -19.34 54.85
N LYS A 63 -56.59 -20.13 54.58
CA LYS A 63 -56.49 -21.25 53.62
C LYS A 63 -56.24 -20.77 52.21
N GLN A 64 -56.98 -19.74 51.75
CA GLN A 64 -56.81 -19.16 50.42
C GLN A 64 -55.38 -18.64 50.22
N LEU A 65 -54.86 -17.84 51.15
CA LEU A 65 -53.46 -17.38 51.15
C LEU A 65 -52.45 -18.54 51.13
N THR A 66 -52.74 -19.64 51.84
CA THR A 66 -51.88 -20.83 51.82
C THR A 66 -51.90 -21.53 50.45
N GLN A 67 -53.06 -21.60 49.80
CA GLN A 67 -53.19 -22.16 48.44
C GLN A 67 -52.53 -21.27 47.38
N GLU A 68 -52.71 -19.96 47.47
CA GLU A 68 -52.07 -18.98 46.58
C GLU A 68 -50.54 -19.03 46.70
N MET A 69 -50.00 -19.10 47.93
CA MET A 69 -48.57 -19.28 48.19
C MET A 69 -48.02 -20.59 47.58
N MET A 70 -48.78 -21.68 47.66
CA MET A 70 -48.38 -22.97 47.06
C MET A 70 -48.40 -22.90 45.53
N ALA A 71 -49.44 -22.30 44.93
CA ALA A 71 -49.52 -22.10 43.49
C ALA A 71 -48.41 -21.17 42.97
N GLU A 72 -48.06 -20.11 43.71
CA GLU A 72 -46.97 -19.20 43.34
C GLU A 72 -45.60 -19.88 43.46
N LYS A 73 -45.40 -20.71 44.49
CA LYS A 73 -44.21 -21.57 44.61
C LYS A 73 -44.08 -22.53 43.43
N GLU A 74 -45.17 -23.10 42.94
CA GLU A 74 -45.18 -23.97 41.77
C GLU A 74 -44.89 -23.21 40.46
N ARG A 75 -45.46 -22.01 40.27
CA ARG A 75 -45.08 -21.11 39.16
C ARG A 75 -43.60 -20.75 39.20
N SER A 76 -43.08 -20.37 40.38
CA SER A 76 -41.67 -20.06 40.59
C SER A 76 -40.76 -21.23 40.22
N ASN A 77 -41.10 -22.46 40.65
CA ASN A 77 -40.36 -23.67 40.27
C ASN A 77 -40.34 -23.90 38.74
N VAL A 78 -41.45 -23.64 38.03
CA VAL A 78 -41.50 -23.74 36.56
C VAL A 78 -40.63 -22.68 35.89
N VAL A 79 -40.58 -21.45 36.42
CA VAL A 79 -39.67 -20.40 35.91
C VAL A 79 -38.20 -20.78 36.14
N ILE A 80 -37.86 -21.30 37.33
CA ILE A 80 -36.52 -21.78 37.66
C ILE A 80 -36.09 -22.93 36.73
N ALA A 81 -37.00 -23.88 36.43
CA ALA A 81 -36.74 -24.96 35.48
C ALA A 81 -36.44 -24.43 34.08
N ARG A 82 -37.28 -23.52 33.55
CA ARG A 82 -37.06 -22.89 32.23
C ARG A 82 -35.75 -22.09 32.17
N MET A 83 -35.36 -21.40 33.25
CA MET A 83 -34.08 -20.71 33.32
C MET A 83 -32.90 -21.69 33.30
N LYS A 84 -32.97 -22.81 34.03
CA LYS A 84 -31.95 -23.87 33.97
C LYS A 84 -31.82 -24.48 32.57
N ASP A 85 -32.94 -24.76 31.90
CA ASP A 85 -32.94 -25.28 30.54
C ASP A 85 -32.33 -24.27 29.55
N ARG A 86 -32.62 -22.97 29.70
CA ARG A 86 -32.03 -21.90 28.88
C ARG A 86 -30.53 -21.74 29.12
N ILE A 87 -30.08 -21.81 30.38
CA ILE A 87 -28.65 -21.81 30.73
C ILE A 87 -27.96 -23.01 30.08
N GLY A 88 -28.49 -24.23 30.24
CA GLY A 88 -27.91 -25.43 29.62
C GLY A 88 -27.94 -25.45 28.09
N ALA A 89 -28.82 -24.68 27.45
CA ALA A 89 -28.79 -24.43 26.01
C ALA A 89 -27.66 -23.46 25.62
N LEU A 90 -27.54 -22.33 26.32
CA LEU A 90 -26.48 -21.34 26.10
C LEU A 90 -25.08 -21.92 26.37
N GLU A 91 -24.92 -22.77 27.38
CA GLU A 91 -23.68 -23.51 27.66
C GLU A 91 -23.29 -24.43 26.49
N LYS A 92 -24.26 -25.09 25.85
CA LYS A 92 -24.00 -25.94 24.66
C LYS A 92 -23.63 -25.09 23.45
N GLU A 93 -24.33 -23.99 23.21
CA GLU A 93 -24.01 -23.03 22.14
C GLU A 93 -22.60 -22.45 22.32
N HIS A 94 -22.23 -22.06 23.55
CA HIS A 94 -20.89 -21.58 23.88
C HIS A 94 -19.81 -22.65 23.65
N ASN A 95 -20.04 -23.90 24.08
CA ASN A 95 -19.12 -25.01 23.82
C ASN A 95 -18.96 -25.31 22.31
N ILE A 96 -20.03 -25.20 21.53
CA ILE A 96 -19.97 -25.36 20.06
C ILE A 96 -19.18 -24.21 19.43
N PHE A 97 -19.42 -22.97 19.87
CA PHE A 97 -18.68 -21.79 19.41
C PHE A 97 -17.19 -21.88 19.74
N GLN A 98 -16.83 -22.28 20.96
CA GLN A 98 -15.45 -22.48 21.40
C GLN A 98 -14.74 -23.54 20.55
N LYS A 99 -15.42 -24.66 20.24
CA LYS A 99 -14.89 -25.69 19.33
C LYS A 99 -14.71 -25.17 17.90
N LYS A 100 -15.66 -24.39 17.37
CA LYS A 100 -15.55 -23.75 16.05
C LYS A 100 -14.37 -22.77 15.99
N MET A 101 -14.16 -21.94 17.00
CA MET A 101 -12.97 -21.07 17.10
C MET A 101 -11.68 -21.89 17.09
N HIS A 102 -11.60 -22.97 17.87
CA HIS A 102 -10.39 -23.79 17.92
C HIS A 102 -10.07 -24.48 16.60
N VAL A 103 -11.08 -24.98 15.88
CA VAL A 103 -10.93 -25.56 14.54
C VAL A 103 -10.50 -24.49 13.53
N SER A 104 -11.18 -23.33 13.51
CA SER A 104 -10.82 -22.20 12.63
C SER A 104 -9.39 -21.71 12.87
N TYR A 105 -8.93 -21.70 14.13
CA TYR A 105 -7.55 -21.38 14.50
C TYR A 105 -6.56 -22.43 13.97
N GLN A 106 -6.86 -23.73 14.09
CA GLN A 106 -6.04 -24.80 13.51
C GLN A 106 -5.99 -24.73 11.97
N GLU A 107 -7.12 -24.47 11.31
CA GLU A 107 -7.19 -24.28 9.86
C GLU A 107 -6.36 -23.07 9.40
N THR A 108 -6.41 -21.97 10.16
CA THR A 108 -5.59 -20.77 9.92
C THR A 108 -4.09 -21.08 10.06
N GLN A 109 -3.68 -21.80 11.11
CA GLN A 109 -2.30 -22.26 11.27
C GLN A 109 -1.84 -23.18 10.12
N GLN A 110 -2.68 -24.14 9.71
CA GLN A 110 -2.36 -25.00 8.56
C GLN A 110 -2.23 -24.21 7.26
N MET A 111 -3.07 -23.20 7.05
CA MET A 111 -2.99 -22.31 5.88
C MET A 111 -1.72 -21.47 5.91
N GLN A 112 -1.33 -20.94 7.08
CA GLN A 112 -0.09 -20.20 7.27
C GLN A 112 1.16 -21.05 6.96
N ILE A 113 1.19 -22.31 7.42
CA ILE A 113 2.25 -23.27 7.09
C ILE A 113 2.31 -23.53 5.58
N LYS A 114 1.16 -23.72 4.91
CA LYS A 114 1.11 -23.92 3.45
C LYS A 114 1.58 -22.68 2.68
N PHE A 115 1.23 -21.47 3.12
CA PHE A 115 1.75 -20.24 2.52
C PHE A 115 3.27 -20.13 2.68
N GLN A 116 3.80 -20.49 3.84
CA GLN A 116 5.25 -20.51 4.07
C GLN A 116 5.96 -21.54 3.17
N GLN A 117 5.40 -22.74 3.00
CA GLN A 117 5.93 -23.75 2.06
C GLN A 117 5.91 -23.29 0.59
N VAL A 118 4.82 -22.68 0.13
CA VAL A 118 4.72 -22.13 -1.23
C VAL A 118 5.71 -20.98 -1.43
N ARG A 119 5.91 -20.15 -0.42
CA ARG A 119 6.92 -19.08 -0.44
C ARG A 119 8.34 -19.64 -0.53
N GLU A 120 8.69 -20.63 0.28
CA GLU A 120 10.00 -21.29 0.25
C GLU A 120 10.26 -21.96 -1.11
N GLN A 121 9.24 -22.59 -1.70
CA GLN A 121 9.32 -23.17 -3.05
C GLN A 121 9.58 -22.09 -4.12
N MET A 122 8.88 -20.96 -4.05
CA MET A 122 9.08 -19.83 -4.96
C MET A 122 10.46 -19.18 -4.79
N GLU A 123 10.95 -19.03 -3.56
CA GLU A 123 12.29 -18.51 -3.28
C GLU A 123 13.39 -19.46 -3.80
N ALA A 124 13.19 -20.78 -3.70
CA ALA A 124 14.08 -21.78 -4.29
C ALA A 124 14.08 -21.75 -5.83
N GLU A 125 12.91 -21.56 -6.47
CA GLU A 125 12.81 -21.44 -7.93
C GLU A 125 13.42 -20.12 -8.45
N ILE A 126 13.27 -19.02 -7.72
CA ILE A 126 13.98 -17.76 -7.97
C ILE A 126 15.50 -17.94 -7.83
N ALA A 127 15.96 -18.71 -6.84
CA ALA A 127 17.39 -19.02 -6.68
C ALA A 127 17.92 -19.87 -7.84
N HIS A 128 17.16 -20.87 -8.30
CA HIS A 128 17.49 -21.68 -9.47
C HIS A 128 17.59 -20.82 -10.75
N LEU A 129 16.57 -19.99 -11.01
CA LEU A 129 16.59 -19.08 -12.17
C LEU A 129 17.73 -18.06 -12.08
N LYS A 130 18.10 -17.58 -10.88
CA LYS A 130 19.29 -16.73 -10.69
C LYS A 130 20.59 -17.49 -11.02
N GLN A 131 20.68 -18.77 -10.67
CA GLN A 131 21.82 -19.63 -10.99
C GLN A 131 21.92 -19.90 -12.50
N GLU A 132 20.82 -20.25 -13.17
CA GLU A 132 20.79 -20.41 -14.63
C GLU A 132 21.16 -19.12 -15.36
N ASN A 133 20.63 -17.97 -14.93
CA ASN A 133 21.04 -16.67 -15.46
C ASN A 133 22.49 -16.30 -15.14
N GLY A 134 23.10 -16.90 -14.11
CA GLY A 134 24.55 -16.86 -13.88
C GLY A 134 25.29 -17.65 -14.94
N ILE A 135 24.97 -18.95 -15.09
CA ILE A 135 25.58 -19.87 -16.06
C ILE A 135 25.44 -19.33 -17.50
N LEU A 136 24.28 -18.77 -17.87
CA LEU A 136 24.06 -18.16 -19.19
C LEU A 136 24.91 -16.90 -19.40
N ARG A 137 25.09 -16.06 -18.37
CA ARG A 137 26.00 -14.90 -18.45
C ARG A 137 27.46 -15.33 -18.56
N ASP A 138 27.88 -16.36 -17.83
CA ASP A 138 29.24 -16.91 -17.91
C ASP A 138 29.49 -17.59 -19.26
N ALA A 139 28.50 -18.29 -19.81
CA ALA A 139 28.57 -18.86 -21.15
C ALA A 139 28.67 -17.78 -22.22
N VAL A 140 27.81 -16.74 -22.17
CA VAL A 140 27.88 -15.59 -23.08
C VAL A 140 29.23 -14.89 -22.96
N SER A 141 29.69 -14.58 -21.74
CA SER A 141 31.01 -13.97 -21.48
C SER A 141 32.15 -14.82 -22.06
N ASN A 142 32.17 -16.13 -21.83
CA ASN A 142 33.16 -17.03 -22.41
C ASN A 142 33.10 -17.07 -23.95
N THR A 143 31.91 -17.08 -24.56
CA THR A 143 31.80 -17.03 -26.03
C THR A 143 32.26 -15.70 -26.62
N THR A 144 31.95 -14.57 -25.95
CA THR A 144 32.44 -13.23 -26.33
C THR A 144 33.96 -13.16 -26.20
N ASN A 145 34.54 -13.59 -25.07
CA ASN A 145 35.99 -13.63 -24.86
C ASN A 145 36.69 -14.54 -25.88
N GLN A 146 36.11 -15.69 -26.23
CA GLN A 146 36.64 -16.53 -27.31
C GLN A 146 36.54 -15.87 -28.69
N LEU A 147 35.47 -15.13 -28.98
CA LEU A 147 35.29 -14.42 -30.25
C LEU A 147 36.28 -13.26 -30.37
N GLU A 148 36.42 -12.44 -29.32
CA GLU A 148 37.40 -11.35 -29.26
C GLU A 148 38.85 -11.86 -29.35
N SER A 149 39.14 -13.00 -28.71
CA SER A 149 40.44 -13.67 -28.83
C SER A 149 40.71 -14.15 -30.28
N LYS A 150 39.72 -14.76 -30.94
CA LYS A 150 39.82 -15.17 -32.35
C LYS A 150 39.99 -13.97 -33.29
N GLN A 151 39.19 -12.92 -33.13
CA GLN A 151 39.31 -11.68 -33.90
C GLN A 151 40.68 -11.02 -33.70
N SER A 152 41.20 -11.03 -32.47
CA SER A 152 42.55 -10.53 -32.16
C SER A 152 43.65 -11.38 -32.82
N ALA A 153 43.49 -12.71 -32.86
CA ALA A 153 44.40 -13.61 -33.55
C ALA A 153 44.36 -13.42 -35.08
N GLU A 154 43.18 -13.23 -35.67
CA GLU A 154 43.01 -12.92 -37.10
C GLU A 154 43.59 -11.55 -37.47
N LEU A 155 43.37 -10.52 -36.64
CA LEU A 155 43.99 -9.21 -36.81
C LEU A 155 45.52 -9.28 -36.73
N ASN A 156 46.07 -10.07 -35.80
CA ASN A 156 47.52 -10.29 -35.71
C ASN A 156 48.07 -11.05 -36.91
N LYS A 157 47.32 -12.05 -37.43
CA LYS A 157 47.68 -12.76 -38.66
C LYS A 157 47.66 -11.84 -39.87
N LEU A 158 46.62 -11.01 -40.04
CA LEU A 158 46.54 -9.99 -41.10
C LEU A 158 47.70 -8.99 -41.00
N ARG A 159 48.06 -8.53 -39.80
CA ARG A 159 49.25 -7.69 -39.57
C ARG A 159 50.54 -8.40 -39.99
N GLN A 160 50.68 -9.68 -39.67
CA GLN A 160 51.84 -10.49 -40.05
C GLN A 160 51.92 -10.70 -41.58
N ASP A 161 50.79 -10.97 -42.24
CA ASP A 161 50.75 -11.17 -43.69
C ASP A 161 50.94 -9.84 -44.46
N CYS A 162 50.42 -8.72 -43.95
CA CYS A 162 50.79 -7.39 -44.43
C CYS A 162 52.30 -7.12 -44.28
N GLY A 163 52.91 -7.46 -43.13
CA GLY A 163 54.35 -7.35 -42.92
C GLY A 163 55.18 -8.22 -43.87
N ARG A 164 54.68 -9.43 -44.17
CA ARG A 164 55.27 -10.35 -45.16
C ARG A 164 55.21 -9.76 -46.57
N LEU A 165 54.05 -9.28 -47.00
CA LEU A 165 53.86 -8.66 -48.31
C LEU A 165 54.71 -7.38 -48.47
N VAL A 166 54.85 -6.57 -47.42
CA VAL A 166 55.77 -5.42 -47.42
C VAL A 166 57.23 -5.88 -47.56
N SER A 167 57.63 -6.96 -46.90
CA SER A 167 58.98 -7.54 -47.03
C SER A 167 59.23 -8.08 -48.45
N GLU A 168 58.27 -8.80 -49.03
CA GLU A 168 58.33 -9.30 -50.41
C GLU A 168 58.35 -8.17 -51.44
N LEU A 169 57.59 -7.09 -51.22
CA LEU A 169 57.62 -5.89 -52.06
C LEU A 169 58.98 -5.18 -51.98
N ASN A 170 59.55 -5.06 -50.78
CA ASN A 170 60.90 -4.50 -50.60
C ASN A 170 61.97 -5.37 -51.27
N GLU A 171 61.88 -6.70 -51.15
CA GLU A 171 62.80 -7.63 -51.82
C GLU A 171 62.68 -7.55 -53.35
N LYS A 172 61.46 -7.52 -53.89
CA LYS A 172 61.21 -7.33 -55.33
C LYS A 172 61.70 -5.97 -55.82
N THR A 173 61.53 -4.91 -55.03
CA THR A 173 62.03 -3.56 -55.34
C THR A 173 63.56 -3.55 -55.37
N GLY A 174 64.21 -4.20 -54.39
CA GLY A 174 65.67 -4.38 -54.37
C GLY A 174 66.19 -5.18 -55.56
N LYS A 175 65.52 -6.27 -55.94
CA LYS A 175 65.82 -7.07 -57.14
C LYS A 175 65.65 -6.25 -58.43
N LEU A 176 64.56 -5.50 -58.58
CA LEU A 176 64.34 -4.60 -59.71
C LEU A 176 65.43 -3.52 -59.81
N GLN A 177 65.87 -2.98 -58.67
CA GLN A 177 66.96 -2.01 -58.62
C GLN A 177 68.31 -2.65 -59.00
N GLN A 178 68.55 -3.90 -58.60
CA GLN A 178 69.71 -4.70 -59.00
C GLN A 178 69.72 -5.01 -60.51
N GLU A 179 68.58 -5.41 -61.08
CA GLU A 179 68.39 -5.59 -62.52
C GLU A 179 68.61 -4.26 -63.28
N GLY A 180 68.12 -3.14 -62.74
CA GLY A 180 68.38 -1.81 -63.28
C GLY A 180 69.87 -1.44 -63.31
N VAL A 181 70.65 -1.85 -62.31
CA VAL A 181 72.13 -1.69 -62.30
C VAL A 181 72.78 -2.63 -63.32
N GLN A 182 72.37 -3.91 -63.39
CA GLN A 182 72.87 -4.85 -64.40
C GLN A 182 72.58 -4.38 -65.83
N LYS A 183 71.39 -3.83 -66.08
CA LYS A 183 71.02 -3.25 -67.37
C LYS A 183 71.92 -2.07 -67.74
N LYS A 184 72.18 -1.14 -66.80
CA LYS A 184 73.12 -0.03 -67.01
C LYS A 184 74.54 -0.52 -67.32
N ASN A 185 75.01 -1.57 -66.63
CA ASN A 185 76.32 -2.16 -66.91
C ASN A 185 76.37 -2.82 -68.31
N ALA A 186 75.29 -3.48 -68.73
CA ALA A 186 75.15 -4.05 -70.07
C ALA A 186 75.06 -2.97 -71.16
N GLU A 187 74.35 -1.85 -70.91
CA GLU A 187 74.30 -0.68 -71.79
C GLU A 187 75.67 0.01 -71.93
N GLN A 188 76.44 0.09 -70.83
CA GLN A 188 77.83 0.57 -70.85
C GLN A 188 78.74 -0.38 -71.64
N ALA A 189 78.64 -1.69 -71.45
CA ALA A 189 79.39 -2.67 -72.24
C ALA A 189 79.02 -2.60 -73.74
N ALA A 190 77.73 -2.45 -74.07
CA ALA A 190 77.25 -2.32 -75.44
C ALA A 190 77.73 -1.02 -76.12
N THR A 191 77.75 0.11 -75.40
CA THR A 191 78.32 1.36 -75.93
C THR A 191 79.83 1.26 -76.13
N GLN A 192 80.55 0.57 -75.23
CA GLN A 192 81.99 0.33 -75.37
C GLN A 192 82.32 -0.59 -76.55
N LEU A 193 81.54 -1.65 -76.78
CA LEU A 193 81.63 -2.50 -77.98
C LEU A 193 81.31 -1.72 -79.27
N LYS A 194 80.35 -0.78 -79.22
CA LYS A 194 80.01 0.08 -80.37
C LYS A 194 81.17 1.01 -80.75
N VAL A 195 81.91 1.55 -79.76
CA VAL A 195 83.14 2.32 -80.02
C VAL A 195 84.22 1.43 -80.65
N GLN A 196 84.42 0.20 -80.15
CA GLN A 196 85.37 -0.74 -80.76
C GLN A 196 84.99 -1.11 -82.21
N LEU A 197 83.69 -1.26 -82.50
CA LEU A 197 83.20 -1.48 -83.86
C LEU A 197 83.54 -0.29 -84.76
N GLN A 198 83.27 0.95 -84.33
CA GLN A 198 83.61 2.15 -85.09
C GLN A 198 85.13 2.31 -85.30
N GLU A 199 85.97 1.93 -84.32
CA GLU A 199 87.42 1.91 -84.52
C GLU A 199 87.88 0.82 -85.49
N ALA A 200 87.21 -0.33 -85.52
CA ALA A 200 87.46 -1.39 -86.50
C ALA A 200 87.02 -0.98 -87.91
N GLU A 201 85.86 -0.34 -88.05
CA GLU A 201 85.38 0.27 -89.30
C GLU A 201 86.36 1.34 -89.81
N ARG A 202 86.79 2.27 -88.94
CA ARG A 202 87.78 3.30 -89.27
C ARG A 202 89.13 2.70 -89.72
N ARG A 203 89.61 1.64 -89.04
CA ARG A 203 90.81 0.89 -89.46
C ARG A 203 90.61 0.17 -90.80
N TRP A 204 89.42 -0.35 -91.06
CA TRP A 204 89.09 -0.97 -92.34
C TRP A 204 89.04 0.05 -93.47
N GLU A 205 88.51 1.25 -93.23
CA GLU A 205 88.57 2.37 -94.17
C GLU A 205 90.01 2.86 -94.42
N GLU A 206 90.86 2.92 -93.39
CA GLU A 206 92.30 3.19 -93.54
C GLU A 206 92.99 2.13 -94.41
N VAL A 207 92.69 0.84 -94.22
CA VAL A 207 93.20 -0.25 -95.05
C VAL A 207 92.66 -0.20 -96.48
N GLN A 208 91.37 0.07 -96.67
CA GLN A 208 90.75 0.29 -97.99
C GLN A 208 91.38 1.47 -98.72
N SER A 209 91.64 2.58 -98.02
CA SER A 209 92.33 3.76 -98.53
C SER A 209 93.78 3.43 -98.93
N TYR A 210 94.51 2.69 -98.08
CA TYR A 210 95.85 2.20 -98.39
C TYR A 210 95.87 1.29 -99.63
N ILE A 211 94.92 0.36 -99.74
CA ILE A 211 94.79 -0.53 -100.92
C ILE A 211 94.51 0.32 -102.17
N ARG A 212 93.51 1.22 -102.14
CA ARG A 212 93.21 2.11 -103.28
C ARG A 212 94.41 2.96 -103.68
N LYS A 213 95.17 3.47 -102.70
CA LYS A 213 96.40 4.23 -102.96
C LYS A 213 97.48 3.35 -103.60
N ARG A 214 97.67 2.11 -103.13
CA ARG A 214 98.59 1.14 -103.75
C ARG A 214 98.16 0.72 -105.15
N THR A 215 96.85 0.58 -105.41
CA THR A 215 96.30 0.34 -106.74
C THR A 215 96.54 1.53 -107.65
N ALA A 216 96.28 2.77 -107.19
CA ALA A 216 96.57 3.98 -107.96
C ALA A 216 98.08 4.18 -108.20
N GLU A 217 98.95 3.84 -107.24
CA GLU A 217 100.41 3.81 -107.41
C GLU A 217 100.84 2.75 -108.44
N HIS A 218 100.18 1.58 -108.47
CA HIS A 218 100.40 0.54 -109.48
C HIS A 218 99.92 0.97 -110.86
N GLU A 219 98.73 1.56 -110.98
CA GLU A 219 98.19 2.12 -112.23
C GLU A 219 99.06 3.27 -112.74
N ALA A 220 99.55 4.15 -111.87
CA ALA A 220 100.50 5.20 -112.21
C ALA A 220 101.85 4.62 -112.65
N ALA A 221 102.37 3.58 -111.98
CA ALA A 221 103.59 2.88 -112.42
C ALA A 221 103.39 2.14 -113.75
N GLN A 222 102.18 1.64 -114.02
CA GLN A 222 101.81 1.00 -115.29
C GLN A 222 101.66 2.03 -116.41
N GLN A 223 101.07 3.20 -116.16
CA GLN A 223 101.04 4.34 -117.08
C GLN A 223 102.44 4.94 -117.30
N ASP A 224 103.31 4.97 -116.29
CA ASP A 224 104.71 5.39 -116.40
C ASP A 224 105.53 4.36 -117.21
N LEU A 225 105.28 3.05 -117.06
CA LEU A 225 105.84 2.02 -117.95
C LEU A 225 105.33 2.16 -119.40
N GLN A 226 104.02 2.39 -119.59
CA GLN A 226 103.43 2.66 -120.90
C GLN A 226 104.05 3.93 -121.54
N SER A 227 104.21 4.99 -120.73
CA SER A 227 104.85 6.25 -121.13
C SER A 227 106.34 6.09 -121.40
N LYS A 228 107.03 5.18 -120.69
CA LYS A 228 108.43 4.81 -120.94
C LYS A 228 108.62 3.96 -122.19
N PHE A 229 107.65 3.13 -122.57
CA PHE A 229 107.63 2.48 -123.88
C PHE A 229 107.48 3.52 -124.99
N VAL A 230 106.49 4.41 -124.90
CA VAL A 230 106.30 5.52 -125.85
C VAL A 230 107.49 6.49 -125.84
N ALA A 231 108.13 6.74 -124.70
CA ALA A 231 109.34 7.56 -124.61
C ALA A 231 110.58 6.85 -125.16
N LYS A 232 110.66 5.51 -125.13
CA LYS A 232 111.73 4.76 -125.81
C LYS A 232 111.56 4.75 -127.32
N GLU A 233 110.32 4.65 -127.79
CA GLU A 233 109.95 4.77 -129.20
C GLU A 233 110.25 6.20 -129.72
N ASN A 234 109.95 7.22 -128.91
CA ASN A 234 110.33 8.61 -129.17
C ASN A 234 111.83 8.90 -128.92
N GLU A 235 112.57 8.14 -128.11
CA GLU A 235 114.04 8.31 -127.97
C GLU A 235 114.79 7.88 -129.23
N VAL A 236 114.28 6.88 -129.97
CA VAL A 236 114.81 6.50 -131.29
C VAL A 236 114.65 7.65 -132.30
N GLN A 237 113.59 8.47 -132.19
CA GLN A 237 113.41 9.68 -133.00
C GLN A 237 114.11 10.92 -132.42
N SER A 238 114.24 11.02 -131.09
CA SER A 238 114.79 12.17 -130.38
C SER A 238 116.33 12.18 -130.34
N LEU A 239 116.99 11.02 -130.45
CA LEU A 239 118.44 10.97 -130.73
C LEU A 239 118.80 11.59 -132.10
N HIS A 240 117.81 11.80 -132.98
CA HIS A 240 117.97 12.55 -134.22
C HIS A 240 117.84 14.08 -134.04
N SER A 241 117.35 14.56 -132.88
CA SER A 241 117.13 15.98 -132.58
C SER A 241 117.90 16.51 -131.36
N LYS A 242 118.47 15.63 -130.52
CA LYS A 242 119.38 15.99 -129.40
C LYS A 242 120.79 16.38 -129.88
N LEU A 243 120.86 17.05 -131.03
CA LEU A 243 121.97 17.89 -131.46
C LEU A 243 121.75 19.36 -131.04
N THR A 244 120.56 19.71 -130.56
CA THR A 244 120.12 21.10 -130.34
C THR A 244 119.81 21.38 -128.87
N ASP A 245 120.78 22.01 -128.21
CA ASP A 245 120.64 23.10 -127.25
C ASP A 245 120.11 22.84 -125.82
N THR A 246 121.05 22.37 -125.01
CA THR A 246 121.24 22.73 -123.59
C THR A 246 121.10 24.24 -123.26
N LEU A 247 120.20 24.66 -122.34
CA LEU A 247 120.37 25.87 -121.45
C LEU A 247 119.26 26.12 -120.36
N VAL A 248 119.65 26.06 -119.06
CA VAL A 248 119.32 26.92 -117.84
C VAL A 248 117.87 27.43 -117.52
N SER A 249 117.43 27.74 -116.27
CA SER A 249 117.45 27.13 -114.88
C SER A 249 117.10 28.17 -113.75
N LYS A 250 116.66 27.70 -112.54
CA LYS A 250 116.77 28.34 -111.17
C LYS A 250 115.68 29.41 -110.73
N GLN A 251 114.86 29.25 -109.66
CA GLN A 251 114.99 29.33 -108.15
C GLN A 251 115.01 30.77 -107.56
N GLN A 252 114.15 31.18 -106.60
CA GLN A 252 114.34 31.30 -105.11
C GLN A 252 113.11 32.07 -104.51
N LEU A 253 112.46 31.74 -103.37
CA LEU A 253 112.80 31.64 -101.92
C LEU A 253 112.55 32.94 -101.09
N GLU A 254 111.66 32.84 -100.08
CA GLU A 254 111.66 33.45 -98.71
C GLU A 254 111.96 34.97 -98.49
N GLN A 255 111.52 35.69 -97.44
CA GLN A 255 111.05 35.37 -96.08
C GLN A 255 110.46 36.66 -95.44
N ARG A 256 109.55 36.59 -94.44
CA ARG A 256 109.66 37.37 -93.16
C ARG A 256 108.56 37.08 -92.14
N LEU A 257 108.89 37.34 -90.87
CA LEU A 257 108.19 36.96 -89.65
C LEU A 257 107.97 38.21 -88.74
N MET A 258 106.93 38.17 -87.90
CA MET A 258 106.91 38.66 -86.50
C MET A 258 106.97 40.18 -86.15
N GLN A 259 105.91 40.67 -85.48
CA GLN A 259 105.79 41.80 -84.50
C GLN A 259 104.27 42.04 -84.19
N LEU A 260 103.77 42.67 -83.09
CA LEU A 260 104.01 42.61 -81.62
C LEU A 260 102.95 43.50 -80.86
N MET A 261 102.60 43.17 -79.60
CA MET A 261 102.14 44.05 -78.46
C MET A 261 100.68 44.61 -78.24
N GLU A 262 100.44 44.98 -76.94
CA GLU A 262 99.40 45.82 -76.24
C GLU A 262 98.03 45.18 -75.80
N SER A 263 97.42 45.37 -74.58
CA SER A 263 97.63 46.31 -73.41
C SER A 263 97.29 45.79 -71.93
N GLU A 264 96.32 46.33 -71.14
CA GLU A 264 96.14 46.19 -69.63
C GLU A 264 94.66 46.09 -69.08
N GLN A 265 94.42 45.71 -67.77
CA GLN A 265 93.70 46.49 -66.70
C GLN A 265 92.88 45.76 -65.53
N LYS A 266 93.24 46.03 -64.24
CA LYS A 266 92.66 45.97 -62.81
C LYS A 266 91.19 45.45 -62.46
N ARG A 267 90.68 45.09 -61.21
CA ARG A 267 91.14 45.11 -59.75
C ARG A 267 90.59 44.07 -58.66
N VAL A 268 89.88 44.43 -57.53
CA VAL A 268 89.99 43.84 -56.10
C VAL A 268 88.69 43.89 -55.17
N SER A 269 88.69 43.34 -53.91
CA SER A 269 87.60 42.91 -52.93
C SER A 269 87.37 43.65 -51.55
N LYS A 270 86.24 43.38 -50.81
CA LYS A 270 86.03 43.45 -49.30
C LYS A 270 84.53 43.28 -48.85
N GLU A 271 84.14 42.32 -47.97
CA GLU A 271 82.94 42.40 -47.04
C GLU A 271 82.73 41.19 -46.06
N GLU A 272 83.66 40.85 -45.14
CA GLU A 272 83.44 39.78 -44.12
C GLU A 272 83.99 40.13 -42.70
N SER A 273 83.84 41.38 -42.25
CA SER A 273 84.54 41.88 -41.03
C SER A 273 83.67 42.58 -39.98
N LEU A 274 82.33 42.52 -40.08
CA LEU A 274 81.43 43.33 -39.23
C LEU A 274 80.46 42.53 -38.34
N GLN A 275 80.47 41.19 -38.36
CA GLN A 275 79.44 40.38 -37.70
C GLN A 275 79.82 39.84 -36.31
N ILE A 276 81.06 40.05 -35.85
CA ILE A 276 81.55 39.56 -34.54
C ILE A 276 81.57 40.66 -33.45
N GLN A 277 81.43 41.94 -33.82
CA GLN A 277 81.56 43.07 -32.88
C GLN A 277 80.23 43.55 -32.24
N VAL A 278 79.11 42.87 -32.53
CA VAL A 278 77.77 43.24 -32.04
C VAL A 278 77.31 42.40 -30.84
N GLN A 279 77.88 41.20 -30.65
CA GLN A 279 77.44 40.26 -29.61
C GLN A 279 77.89 40.69 -28.19
N ASP A 280 79.15 41.10 -28.02
CA ASP A 280 79.73 41.46 -26.70
C ASP A 280 79.07 42.69 -26.02
N ILE A 281 78.38 43.54 -26.79
CA ILE A 281 77.73 44.77 -26.27
C ILE A 281 76.34 44.48 -25.67
N LEU A 282 75.72 43.35 -26.01
CA LEU A 282 74.42 42.96 -25.47
C LEU A 282 74.55 42.37 -24.04
N GLU A 283 75.55 41.53 -23.78
CA GLU A 283 75.71 40.85 -22.48
C GLU A 283 76.06 41.81 -21.33
N GLN A 284 76.73 42.94 -21.62
CA GLN A 284 77.05 43.95 -20.60
C GLN A 284 75.83 44.79 -20.16
N ASN A 285 74.76 44.86 -20.96
CA ASN A 285 73.57 45.65 -20.62
C ASN A 285 72.59 44.92 -19.68
N GLU A 286 72.55 43.58 -19.67
CA GLU A 286 71.69 42.84 -18.74
C GLU A 286 72.20 42.91 -17.29
N ALA A 287 73.52 42.84 -17.09
CA ALA A 287 74.14 42.84 -15.76
C ALA A 287 73.87 44.13 -14.96
N LEU A 288 73.85 45.29 -15.62
CA LEU A 288 73.53 46.59 -14.99
C LEU A 288 72.04 46.73 -14.63
N LYS A 289 71.15 46.03 -15.33
CA LYS A 289 69.70 46.09 -15.11
C LYS A 289 69.28 45.34 -13.84
N ALA A 290 69.94 44.22 -13.54
CA ALA A 290 69.70 43.43 -12.31
C ALA A 290 70.05 44.20 -11.02
N GLN A 291 71.11 45.02 -11.04
CA GLN A 291 71.59 45.73 -9.85
C GLN A 291 70.68 46.88 -9.40
N ILE A 292 70.01 47.56 -10.34
CA ILE A 292 69.04 48.64 -10.05
C ILE A 292 67.74 48.09 -9.41
N GLN A 293 67.38 46.85 -9.73
CA GLN A 293 66.18 46.18 -9.22
C GLN A 293 66.33 45.70 -7.76
N GLN A 294 67.58 45.42 -7.34
CA GLN A 294 67.93 45.01 -5.99
C GLN A 294 67.87 46.16 -4.96
N PHE A 295 68.24 47.38 -5.36
CA PHE A 295 68.18 48.54 -4.46
C PHE A 295 66.75 49.09 -4.26
N HIS A 296 65.88 48.97 -5.26
CA HIS A 296 64.46 49.31 -5.11
C HIS A 296 63.74 48.40 -4.11
N SER A 297 64.12 47.12 -4.03
CA SER A 297 63.49 46.15 -3.13
C SER A 297 63.93 46.28 -1.66
N GLN A 298 65.09 46.89 -1.36
CA GLN A 298 65.50 47.16 0.02
C GLN A 298 64.87 48.43 0.63
N ILE A 299 64.61 49.47 -0.17
CA ILE A 299 64.04 50.72 0.34
C ILE A 299 62.54 50.59 0.66
N ALA A 300 61.82 49.70 -0.03
CA ALA A 300 60.41 49.42 0.24
C ALA A 300 60.15 48.63 1.54
N ALA A 301 61.18 48.04 2.15
CA ALA A 301 61.04 47.12 3.29
C ALA A 301 61.14 47.78 4.68
N GLN A 302 61.23 49.13 4.77
CA GLN A 302 61.54 49.82 6.02
C GLN A 302 60.67 51.06 6.30
N THR A 303 59.34 50.89 6.33
CA THR A 303 58.42 51.89 6.90
C THR A 303 57.22 51.21 7.58
N SER A 304 57.25 51.14 8.91
CA SER A 304 56.32 50.37 9.76
C SER A 304 54.94 51.02 9.96
N ALA A 305 54.36 51.57 8.88
CA ALA A 305 53.02 52.16 8.85
C ALA A 305 52.12 51.58 7.74
N SER A 306 52.69 50.95 6.70
CA SER A 306 51.88 50.33 5.62
C SER A 306 51.16 49.07 6.11
N VAL A 307 51.84 48.21 6.87
CA VAL A 307 51.34 46.89 7.29
C VAL A 307 50.00 47.00 8.05
N LEU A 308 49.87 47.95 8.98
CA LEU A 308 48.64 48.13 9.75
C LEU A 308 47.46 48.65 8.90
N ALA A 309 47.75 49.47 7.88
CA ALA A 309 46.76 49.97 6.93
C ALA A 309 46.38 48.91 5.90
N GLU A 310 47.32 48.04 5.50
CA GLU A 310 47.06 46.87 4.66
C GLU A 310 46.22 45.83 5.39
N GLU A 311 46.48 45.54 6.66
CA GLU A 311 45.66 44.62 7.45
C GLU A 311 44.22 45.15 7.65
N LEU A 312 44.04 46.45 7.91
CA LEU A 312 42.70 47.05 7.97
C LEU A 312 41.98 47.02 6.61
N HIS A 313 42.65 47.37 5.50
CA HIS A 313 42.05 47.25 4.16
C HIS A 313 41.73 45.78 3.81
N LYS A 314 42.54 44.83 4.26
CA LYS A 314 42.33 43.39 4.02
C LYS A 314 41.15 42.85 4.82
N VAL A 315 40.95 43.32 6.06
CA VAL A 315 39.74 43.02 6.86
C VAL A 315 38.49 43.66 6.26
N ILE A 316 38.57 44.91 5.79
CA ILE A 316 37.45 45.58 5.11
C ILE A 316 37.11 44.85 3.80
N ALA A 317 38.10 44.56 2.95
CA ALA A 317 37.89 43.84 1.70
C ALA A 317 37.34 42.41 1.90
N GLU A 318 37.76 41.70 2.95
CA GLU A 318 37.18 40.39 3.28
C GLU A 318 35.74 40.52 3.83
N LYS A 319 35.41 41.62 4.51
CA LYS A 319 34.04 41.91 4.97
C LYS A 319 33.11 42.34 3.83
N ASP A 320 33.58 43.16 2.90
CA ASP A 320 32.84 43.52 1.68
C ASP A 320 32.64 42.29 0.78
N LYS A 321 33.63 41.39 0.72
CA LYS A 321 33.52 40.10 0.02
C LYS A 321 32.51 39.17 0.69
N GLN A 322 32.45 39.12 2.03
CA GLN A 322 31.42 38.36 2.76
C GLN A 322 30.02 38.95 2.54
N LEU A 323 29.87 40.29 2.61
CA LEU A 323 28.61 40.97 2.30
C LEU A 323 28.15 40.66 0.87
N LYS A 324 29.03 40.80 -0.10
CA LYS A 324 28.72 40.49 -1.50
C LYS A 324 28.37 39.01 -1.71
N GLN A 325 29.08 38.09 -1.06
CA GLN A 325 28.68 36.68 -1.08
C GLN A 325 27.30 36.44 -0.45
N THR A 326 26.90 37.18 0.58
CA THR A 326 25.54 37.06 1.13
C THR A 326 24.48 37.71 0.24
N GLU A 327 24.78 38.84 -0.42
CA GLU A 327 23.90 39.49 -1.40
C GLU A 327 23.71 38.63 -2.65
N ASP A 328 24.80 38.10 -3.22
CA ASP A 328 24.78 37.17 -4.35
C ASP A 328 24.01 35.88 -3.97
N SER A 329 24.16 35.37 -2.73
CA SER A 329 23.39 34.20 -2.26
C SER A 329 21.90 34.50 -2.14
N LEU A 330 21.53 35.67 -1.62
CA LEU A 330 20.14 36.11 -1.48
C LEU A 330 19.49 36.38 -2.85
N ALA A 331 20.25 36.94 -3.80
CA ALA A 331 19.82 37.11 -5.18
C ALA A 331 19.54 35.75 -5.85
N ASN A 332 20.42 34.77 -5.67
CA ASN A 332 20.20 33.40 -6.16
C ASN A 332 18.97 32.73 -5.52
N GLU A 333 18.66 32.98 -4.24
CA GLU A 333 17.42 32.49 -3.64
C GLU A 333 16.18 33.18 -4.21
N HIS A 334 16.23 34.48 -4.49
CA HIS A 334 15.14 35.20 -5.17
C HIS A 334 14.92 34.68 -6.60
N ASP A 335 15.97 34.45 -7.37
CA ASP A 335 15.88 33.86 -8.72
C ASP A 335 15.34 32.41 -8.66
N HIS A 336 15.74 31.62 -7.65
CA HIS A 336 15.21 30.27 -7.47
C HIS A 336 13.74 30.27 -7.04
N LEU A 337 13.29 31.24 -6.23
CA LEU A 337 11.88 31.43 -5.90
C LEU A 337 11.06 31.85 -7.12
N ALA A 338 11.57 32.75 -7.97
CA ALA A 338 10.93 33.13 -9.23
C ALA A 338 10.81 31.94 -10.20
N SER A 339 11.87 31.10 -10.30
CA SER A 339 11.82 29.84 -11.06
C SER A 339 10.74 28.89 -10.53
N LYS A 340 10.64 28.73 -9.21
CA LYS A 340 9.60 27.89 -8.57
C LYS A 340 8.19 28.45 -8.78
N GLU A 341 8.01 29.76 -8.83
CA GLU A 341 6.71 30.38 -9.09
C GLU A 341 6.24 30.13 -10.53
N GLU A 342 7.14 30.23 -11.52
CA GLU A 342 6.83 29.89 -12.92
C GLU A 342 6.64 28.38 -13.12
N GLU A 343 7.43 27.52 -12.46
CA GLU A 343 7.20 26.05 -12.43
C GLU A 343 5.81 25.70 -11.87
N LEU A 344 5.37 26.37 -10.80
CA LEU A 344 4.07 26.12 -10.18
C LEU A 344 2.92 26.56 -11.10
N LYS A 345 3.10 27.66 -11.83
CA LYS A 345 2.19 28.16 -12.86
C LYS A 345 2.12 27.23 -14.08
N ASP A 346 3.25 26.65 -14.50
CA ASP A 346 3.29 25.60 -15.53
C ASP A 346 2.60 24.32 -15.06
N ILE A 347 2.77 23.91 -13.80
CA ILE A 347 2.03 22.79 -13.19
C ILE A 347 0.51 23.08 -13.13
N GLN A 348 0.09 24.32 -12.91
CA GLN A 348 -1.32 24.73 -12.98
C GLN A 348 -1.86 24.67 -14.42
N ASN A 349 -1.10 25.17 -15.40
CA ASN A 349 -1.45 25.08 -16.82
C ASN A 349 -1.56 23.62 -17.30
N MET A 350 -0.61 22.78 -16.90
CA MET A 350 -0.63 21.34 -17.18
C MET A 350 -1.79 20.63 -16.48
N ASN A 351 -2.16 21.02 -15.26
CA ASN A 351 -3.39 20.52 -14.61
C ASN A 351 -4.66 20.92 -15.37
N PHE A 352 -4.72 22.13 -15.91
CA PHE A 352 -5.86 22.58 -16.73
C PHE A 352 -5.96 21.78 -18.03
N LEU A 353 -4.84 21.54 -18.71
CA LEU A 353 -4.77 20.71 -19.92
C LEU A 353 -5.11 19.24 -19.64
N LEU A 354 -4.58 18.66 -18.55
CA LEU A 354 -4.91 17.31 -18.10
C LEU A 354 -6.40 17.18 -17.78
N LYS A 355 -7.01 18.18 -17.13
CA LYS A 355 -8.44 18.20 -16.84
C LYS A 355 -9.28 18.25 -18.12
N ALA A 356 -8.86 19.01 -19.13
CA ALA A 356 -9.51 19.03 -20.45
C ALA A 356 -9.36 17.68 -21.19
N GLU A 357 -8.18 17.06 -21.15
CA GLU A 357 -7.98 15.75 -21.80
C GLU A 357 -8.71 14.62 -21.04
N VAL A 358 -8.82 14.66 -19.71
CA VAL A 358 -9.67 13.75 -18.93
C VAL A 358 -11.14 13.90 -19.31
N GLN A 359 -11.64 15.12 -19.50
CA GLN A 359 -13.02 15.35 -19.98
C GLN A 359 -13.23 14.80 -21.41
N LYS A 360 -12.23 14.93 -22.28
CA LYS A 360 -12.24 14.39 -23.65
C LYS A 360 -12.16 12.86 -23.68
N LEU A 361 -11.36 12.25 -22.81
CA LEU A 361 -11.30 10.80 -22.62
C LEU A 361 -12.60 10.26 -22.03
N GLN A 362 -13.25 10.98 -21.11
CA GLN A 362 -14.58 10.62 -20.59
C GLN A 362 -15.65 10.65 -21.69
N ALA A 363 -15.62 11.63 -22.59
CA ALA A 363 -16.51 11.68 -23.75
C ALA A 363 -16.26 10.49 -24.70
N LEU A 364 -15.00 10.19 -25.03
CA LEU A 364 -14.61 9.04 -25.84
C LEU A 364 -15.01 7.70 -25.20
N ALA A 365 -14.89 7.56 -23.87
CA ALA A 365 -15.33 6.37 -23.14
C ALA A 365 -16.86 6.18 -23.23
N ASN A 366 -17.63 7.27 -23.14
CA ASN A 366 -19.09 7.23 -23.29
C ASN A 366 -19.51 6.88 -24.74
N GLU A 367 -18.83 7.42 -25.76
CA GLU A 367 -19.04 7.03 -27.16
C GLU A 367 -18.65 5.58 -27.42
N GLN A 368 -17.55 5.10 -26.82
CA GLN A 368 -17.12 3.71 -26.93
C GLN A 368 -18.11 2.75 -26.26
N ALA A 369 -18.71 3.12 -25.12
CA ALA A 369 -19.78 2.35 -24.49
C ALA A 369 -21.03 2.25 -25.38
N ALA A 370 -21.42 3.36 -26.03
CA ALA A 370 -22.52 3.35 -27.00
C ALA A 370 -22.22 2.47 -28.23
N ALA A 371 -20.98 2.51 -28.74
CA ALA A 371 -20.54 1.65 -29.84
C ALA A 371 -20.53 0.16 -29.45
N VAL A 372 -20.08 -0.19 -28.24
CA VAL A 372 -20.12 -1.57 -27.71
C VAL A 372 -21.55 -2.08 -27.62
N HIS A 373 -22.51 -1.25 -27.18
CA HIS A 373 -23.92 -1.63 -27.12
C HIS A 373 -24.53 -1.93 -28.51
N GLU A 374 -24.19 -1.16 -29.55
CA GLU A 374 -24.60 -1.48 -30.92
C GLU A 374 -23.85 -2.70 -31.49
N VAL A 375 -22.60 -2.94 -31.11
CA VAL A 375 -21.87 -4.18 -31.46
C VAL A 375 -22.53 -5.41 -30.81
N GLU A 376 -22.91 -5.37 -29.54
CA GLU A 376 -23.66 -6.46 -28.90
C GLU A 376 -24.99 -6.74 -29.60
N LYS A 377 -25.70 -5.69 -30.01
CA LYS A 377 -26.97 -5.79 -30.75
C LYS A 377 -26.78 -6.40 -32.13
N MET A 378 -25.69 -6.05 -32.84
CA MET A 378 -25.29 -6.73 -34.07
C MET A 378 -24.88 -8.19 -33.82
N GLN A 379 -24.16 -8.48 -32.74
CA GLN A 379 -23.69 -9.83 -32.40
C GLN A 379 -24.86 -10.76 -32.01
N LYS A 380 -25.86 -10.25 -31.29
CA LYS A 380 -27.15 -10.95 -31.04
C LYS A 380 -27.90 -11.22 -32.36
N SER A 381 -27.87 -10.28 -33.31
CA SER A 381 -28.44 -10.47 -34.66
C SER A 381 -27.68 -11.50 -35.50
N ILE A 382 -26.36 -11.59 -35.34
CA ILE A 382 -25.50 -12.60 -35.99
C ILE A 382 -25.78 -13.98 -35.42
N HIS A 383 -25.82 -14.16 -34.09
CA HIS A 383 -26.17 -15.45 -33.47
C HIS A 383 -27.52 -16.01 -33.97
N VAL A 384 -28.56 -15.17 -34.07
CA VAL A 384 -29.87 -15.59 -34.61
C VAL A 384 -29.78 -16.01 -36.10
N LYS A 385 -28.84 -15.48 -36.87
CA LYS A 385 -28.58 -15.92 -38.25
C LYS A 385 -27.76 -17.21 -38.28
N ASP A 386 -26.75 -17.35 -37.43
CA ASP A 386 -25.89 -18.53 -37.35
C ASP A 386 -26.69 -19.75 -36.88
N ASP A 387 -27.59 -19.60 -35.90
CA ASP A 387 -28.52 -20.67 -35.49
C ASP A 387 -29.49 -21.07 -36.61
N LYS A 388 -29.89 -20.11 -37.45
CA LYS A 388 -30.72 -20.39 -38.63
C LYS A 388 -29.92 -21.06 -39.76
N ILE A 389 -28.63 -20.74 -39.91
CA ILE A 389 -27.72 -21.43 -40.84
C ILE A 389 -27.52 -22.87 -40.35
N ARG A 390 -27.22 -23.08 -39.06
CA ARG A 390 -27.08 -24.40 -38.44
C ARG A 390 -28.30 -25.29 -38.68
N LEU A 391 -29.51 -24.75 -38.49
CA LEU A 391 -30.76 -25.48 -38.76
C LEU A 391 -30.93 -25.85 -40.24
N LEU A 392 -30.50 -24.99 -41.17
CA LEU A 392 -30.50 -25.27 -42.61
C LEU A 392 -29.42 -26.30 -43.00
N GLU A 393 -28.25 -26.28 -42.35
CA GLU A 393 -27.19 -27.27 -42.52
C GLU A 393 -27.60 -28.64 -41.99
N GLU A 394 -28.28 -28.72 -40.84
CA GLU A 394 -28.87 -29.95 -40.31
C GLU A 394 -29.95 -30.52 -41.25
N GLN A 395 -30.81 -29.66 -41.81
CA GLN A 395 -31.79 -30.07 -42.83
C GLN A 395 -31.10 -30.59 -44.10
N LEU A 396 -30.08 -29.91 -44.59
CA LEU A 396 -29.31 -30.33 -45.77
C LEU A 396 -28.57 -31.65 -45.52
N GLN A 397 -27.98 -31.86 -44.34
CA GLN A 397 -27.35 -33.13 -43.97
C GLN A 397 -28.37 -34.28 -43.92
N HIS A 398 -29.58 -34.03 -43.42
CA HIS A 398 -30.64 -35.03 -43.42
C HIS A 398 -31.11 -35.38 -44.84
N GLU A 399 -31.21 -34.39 -45.73
CA GLU A 399 -31.54 -34.60 -47.15
C GLU A 399 -30.42 -35.35 -47.89
N ILE A 400 -29.14 -35.02 -47.63
CA ILE A 400 -27.98 -35.76 -48.15
C ILE A 400 -28.00 -37.22 -47.64
N ALA A 401 -28.28 -37.46 -46.36
CA ALA A 401 -28.36 -38.81 -45.81
C ALA A 401 -29.49 -39.63 -46.46
N SER A 402 -30.66 -39.02 -46.68
CA SER A 402 -31.76 -39.62 -47.44
C SER A 402 -31.34 -39.98 -48.87
N LYS A 403 -30.67 -39.05 -49.59
CA LYS A 403 -30.17 -39.28 -50.95
C LYS A 403 -29.04 -40.31 -51.04
N MET A 404 -28.20 -40.44 -50.01
CA MET A 404 -27.21 -41.51 -49.95
C MET A 404 -27.86 -42.89 -49.80
N GLU A 405 -28.95 -43.02 -49.03
CA GLU A 405 -29.66 -44.29 -48.90
C GLU A 405 -30.42 -44.65 -50.20
N GLU A 406 -31.04 -43.67 -50.89
CA GLU A 406 -31.56 -43.86 -52.26
C GLU A 406 -30.47 -44.35 -53.23
N PHE A 407 -29.28 -43.72 -53.20
CA PHE A 407 -28.16 -44.10 -54.05
C PHE A 407 -27.62 -45.49 -53.72
N LYS A 408 -27.62 -45.89 -52.44
CA LYS A 408 -27.23 -47.23 -51.99
C LYS A 408 -28.20 -48.30 -52.49
N ILE A 409 -29.51 -48.04 -52.44
CA ILE A 409 -30.53 -48.92 -53.04
C ILE A 409 -30.30 -49.08 -54.55
N LEU A 410 -30.02 -47.99 -55.29
CA LEU A 410 -29.68 -48.05 -56.71
C LEU A 410 -28.36 -48.79 -57.01
N SER A 411 -27.37 -48.66 -56.13
CA SER A 411 -26.08 -49.36 -56.22
C SER A 411 -26.24 -50.87 -56.06
N ASP A 412 -27.04 -51.31 -55.08
CA ASP A 412 -27.30 -52.74 -54.86
C ASP A 412 -28.20 -53.34 -55.95
N GLN A 413 -29.13 -52.55 -56.54
CA GLN A 413 -29.84 -52.93 -57.77
C GLN A 413 -28.90 -53.09 -58.97
N ASN A 414 -27.92 -52.19 -59.15
CA ASN A 414 -26.91 -52.32 -60.21
C ASN A 414 -26.01 -53.55 -60.02
N LYS A 415 -25.66 -53.93 -58.78
CA LYS A 415 -24.93 -55.18 -58.51
C LYS A 415 -25.76 -56.42 -58.87
N ALA A 416 -27.06 -56.41 -58.58
CA ALA A 416 -27.96 -57.50 -58.98
C ALA A 416 -28.01 -57.65 -60.52
N LEU A 417 -28.13 -56.54 -61.25
CA LEU A 417 -28.08 -56.53 -62.71
C LEU A 417 -26.71 -56.97 -63.27
N GLN A 418 -25.59 -56.59 -62.63
CA GLN A 418 -24.26 -57.08 -63.02
C GLN A 418 -24.12 -58.60 -62.85
N LEU A 419 -24.64 -59.18 -61.76
CA LEU A 419 -24.68 -60.63 -61.55
C LEU A 419 -25.54 -61.34 -62.61
N GLU A 420 -26.65 -60.73 -63.02
CA GLU A 420 -27.52 -61.27 -64.08
C GLU A 420 -26.84 -61.22 -65.46
N VAL A 421 -26.15 -60.12 -65.80
CA VAL A 421 -25.31 -60.02 -67.01
C VAL A 421 -24.16 -61.04 -66.98
N GLN A 422 -23.52 -61.24 -65.83
CA GLN A 422 -22.42 -62.20 -65.69
C GLN A 422 -22.92 -63.65 -65.87
N ASN A 423 -24.10 -63.98 -65.36
CA ASN A 423 -24.76 -65.27 -65.61
C ASN A 423 -25.14 -65.46 -67.09
N LEU A 424 -25.67 -64.42 -67.76
CA LEU A 424 -25.94 -64.46 -69.21
C LEU A 424 -24.64 -64.65 -70.03
N GLN A 425 -23.53 -64.06 -69.60
CA GLN A 425 -22.24 -64.19 -70.28
C GLN A 425 -21.60 -65.58 -70.12
N ILE A 426 -21.92 -66.31 -69.04
CA ILE A 426 -21.59 -67.74 -68.87
C ILE A 426 -22.43 -68.61 -69.82
N VAL A 427 -23.68 -68.24 -70.09
CA VAL A 427 -24.57 -68.95 -71.04
C VAL A 427 -24.18 -68.73 -72.52
N VAL A 428 -23.56 -67.59 -72.85
CA VAL A 428 -23.14 -67.24 -74.22
C VAL A 428 -21.75 -67.81 -74.60
N SER A 429 -20.96 -68.30 -73.64
CA SER A 429 -19.57 -68.75 -73.86
C SER A 429 -19.41 -70.25 -74.19
N GLN A 430 -20.48 -70.96 -74.53
CA GLN A 430 -20.45 -72.36 -74.96
C GLN A 430 -21.03 -72.57 -76.37
N GLN A 431 -20.24 -72.34 -77.43
CA GLN A 431 -20.50 -72.91 -78.78
C GLN A 431 -19.18 -72.95 -79.61
N PRO A 432 -18.83 -74.06 -80.30
CA PRO A 432 -17.55 -74.20 -81.03
C PRO A 432 -17.68 -74.13 -82.56
N ASN A 433 -16.56 -73.81 -83.24
CA ASN A 433 -16.11 -74.10 -84.62
C ASN A 433 -14.80 -73.28 -84.81
N LYS A 434 -13.58 -73.78 -85.07
CA LYS A 434 -13.03 -74.99 -85.71
C LYS A 434 -13.42 -75.13 -87.20
N ASP A 435 -12.60 -74.49 -88.06
CA ASP A 435 -12.16 -74.97 -89.41
C ASP A 435 -11.42 -73.88 -90.24
N ILE A 436 -10.33 -73.29 -89.72
CA ILE A 436 -9.40 -72.43 -90.51
C ILE A 436 -7.91 -72.62 -90.11
N MET A 437 -7.50 -73.83 -89.73
CA MET A 437 -6.07 -74.16 -89.53
C MET A 437 -5.55 -75.33 -90.39
N GLU A 438 -6.44 -76.07 -91.07
CA GLU A 438 -6.08 -77.29 -91.79
C GLU A 438 -5.77 -77.08 -93.29
N GLN A 439 -5.49 -75.83 -93.70
CA GLN A 439 -5.13 -75.47 -95.09
C GLN A 439 -3.76 -74.78 -95.25
N MET A 440 -3.09 -74.35 -94.17
CA MET A 440 -1.80 -73.64 -94.30
C MET A 440 -0.58 -74.58 -94.28
N GLU A 441 -0.75 -75.82 -93.84
CA GLU A 441 0.32 -76.79 -93.62
C GLU A 441 0.79 -77.52 -94.90
N LYS A 442 0.23 -77.18 -96.08
CA LYS A 442 0.53 -77.83 -97.37
C LYS A 442 1.29 -76.95 -98.38
N CYS A 443 1.83 -75.81 -97.95
CA CYS A 443 2.62 -74.88 -98.78
C CYS A 443 4.13 -74.87 -98.44
N ILE A 444 4.57 -75.84 -97.63
CA ILE A 444 5.91 -75.85 -97.02
C ILE A 444 6.96 -76.57 -97.89
N GLN A 445 6.55 -77.43 -98.84
CA GLN A 445 7.45 -78.35 -99.55
C GLN A 445 8.19 -77.78 -100.80
N GLU A 446 7.98 -76.52 -101.20
CA GLU A 446 8.48 -75.98 -102.49
C GLU A 446 9.46 -74.79 -102.37
N LYS A 447 10.08 -74.56 -101.20
CA LYS A 447 11.05 -73.45 -101.02
C LYS A 447 12.44 -73.83 -100.48
N ASP A 448 12.75 -75.11 -100.36
CA ASP A 448 14.06 -75.59 -99.88
C ASP A 448 15.24 -75.26 -100.81
N GLU A 449 15.02 -74.94 -102.09
CA GLU A 449 16.12 -74.46 -102.96
C GLU A 449 16.50 -72.98 -102.75
N LYS A 450 15.72 -72.21 -101.97
CA LYS A 450 16.12 -70.86 -101.53
C LYS A 450 16.90 -70.83 -100.22
N LEU A 451 16.99 -71.98 -99.53
CA LEU A 451 17.67 -72.10 -98.25
C LEU A 451 19.19 -71.83 -98.36
N LYS A 452 19.79 -72.27 -99.46
CA LYS A 452 21.24 -72.28 -99.68
C LYS A 452 21.89 -70.92 -99.95
N THR A 453 21.10 -69.88 -100.26
CA THR A 453 21.57 -68.47 -100.33
C THR A 453 21.25 -67.69 -99.05
N VAL A 454 20.49 -68.28 -98.13
CA VAL A 454 20.22 -67.71 -96.80
C VAL A 454 21.28 -68.15 -95.79
N GLU A 455 21.91 -69.32 -95.98
CA GLU A 455 22.99 -69.83 -95.12
C GLU A 455 24.21 -68.86 -95.03
N GLU A 456 24.68 -68.30 -96.15
CA GLU A 456 25.80 -67.34 -96.16
C GLU A 456 25.44 -65.98 -95.50
N LEU A 457 24.16 -65.57 -95.57
CA LEU A 457 23.66 -64.39 -94.86
C LEU A 457 23.42 -64.66 -93.37
N LEU A 458 23.05 -65.89 -93.00
CA LEU A 458 22.93 -66.32 -91.61
C LEU A 458 24.29 -66.38 -90.91
N GLU A 459 25.35 -66.83 -91.58
CA GLU A 459 26.70 -66.82 -91.00
C GLU A 459 27.18 -65.40 -90.68
N THR A 460 26.91 -64.44 -91.58
CA THR A 460 27.19 -63.01 -91.35
C THR A 460 26.29 -62.42 -90.24
N GLY A 461 25.02 -62.83 -90.19
CA GLY A 461 24.07 -62.41 -89.17
C GLY A 461 24.38 -62.95 -87.77
N LEU A 462 24.85 -64.20 -87.65
CA LEU A 462 25.19 -64.84 -86.38
C LEU A 462 26.38 -64.16 -85.71
N ILE A 463 27.35 -63.64 -86.46
CA ILE A 463 28.47 -62.85 -85.92
C ILE A 463 27.98 -61.50 -85.34
N GLN A 464 27.00 -60.85 -85.99
CA GLN A 464 26.36 -59.64 -85.45
C GLN A 464 25.44 -59.92 -84.25
N VAL A 465 24.77 -61.07 -84.23
CA VAL A 465 23.98 -61.51 -83.07
C VAL A 465 24.90 -61.80 -81.89
N ALA A 466 26.04 -62.48 -82.09
CA ALA A 466 27.01 -62.75 -81.03
C ALA A 466 27.59 -61.46 -80.41
N THR A 467 27.99 -60.47 -81.23
CA THR A 467 28.47 -59.18 -80.71
C THR A 467 27.39 -58.40 -79.97
N LYS A 468 26.14 -58.40 -80.46
CA LYS A 468 25.01 -57.78 -79.73
C LYS A 468 24.57 -58.56 -78.49
N GLU A 469 24.79 -59.86 -78.43
CA GLU A 469 24.55 -60.69 -77.25
C GLU A 469 25.62 -60.43 -76.18
N GLU A 470 26.87 -60.17 -76.56
CA GLU A 470 27.92 -59.69 -75.66
C GLU A 470 27.62 -58.28 -75.13
N GLU A 471 27.22 -57.33 -75.98
CA GLU A 471 26.75 -55.99 -75.55
C GLU A 471 25.53 -56.08 -74.62
N LEU A 472 24.54 -56.91 -74.95
CA LEU A 472 23.37 -57.14 -74.09
C LEU A 472 23.77 -57.79 -72.76
N ASN A 473 24.73 -58.71 -72.74
CA ASN A 473 25.23 -59.29 -71.49
C ASN A 473 25.99 -58.26 -70.66
N ALA A 474 26.79 -57.37 -71.27
CA ALA A 474 27.44 -56.26 -70.58
C ALA A 474 26.40 -55.32 -69.93
N ILE A 475 25.40 -54.88 -70.70
CA ILE A 475 24.28 -54.05 -70.21
C ILE A 475 23.46 -54.79 -69.13
N ARG A 476 23.29 -56.11 -69.24
CA ARG A 476 22.58 -56.94 -68.25
C ARG A 476 23.39 -57.12 -66.96
N THR A 477 24.72 -57.20 -67.04
CA THR A 477 25.60 -57.14 -65.87
C THR A 477 25.62 -55.76 -65.24
N GLU A 478 25.67 -54.69 -66.03
CA GLU A 478 25.66 -53.30 -65.55
C GLU A 478 24.33 -52.97 -64.85
N ASN A 479 23.19 -53.36 -65.43
CA ASN A 479 21.88 -53.28 -64.77
C ASN A 479 21.80 -54.13 -63.50
N SER A 480 22.50 -55.27 -63.43
CA SER A 480 22.56 -56.09 -62.21
C SER A 480 23.39 -55.41 -61.10
N THR A 481 24.51 -54.76 -61.43
CA THR A 481 25.26 -53.92 -60.49
C THR A 481 24.47 -52.69 -60.07
N LEU A 482 23.86 -51.95 -61.00
CA LEU A 482 23.01 -50.79 -60.69
C LEU A 482 21.80 -51.20 -59.85
N THR A 483 21.18 -52.36 -60.09
CA THR A 483 20.09 -52.87 -59.25
C THR A 483 20.58 -53.20 -57.83
N LYS A 484 21.79 -53.76 -57.69
CA LYS A 484 22.41 -53.98 -56.37
C LYS A 484 22.78 -52.68 -55.66
N GLU A 485 23.34 -51.70 -56.37
CA GLU A 485 23.63 -50.37 -55.80
C GLU A 485 22.36 -49.64 -55.40
N VAL A 486 21.28 -49.72 -56.20
CA VAL A 486 19.96 -49.19 -55.85
C VAL A 486 19.36 -49.93 -54.65
N GLN A 487 19.54 -51.25 -54.53
CA GLN A 487 19.13 -52.00 -53.34
C GLN A 487 19.97 -51.64 -52.11
N GLU A 488 21.28 -51.46 -52.23
CA GLU A 488 22.14 -51.00 -51.14
C GLU A 488 21.85 -49.56 -50.73
N LEU A 489 21.56 -48.66 -51.68
CA LEU A 489 21.14 -47.28 -51.40
C LEU A 489 19.76 -47.27 -50.73
N LYS A 490 18.84 -48.16 -51.13
CA LYS A 490 17.53 -48.32 -50.49
C LYS A 490 17.63 -48.94 -49.10
N ALA A 491 18.58 -49.85 -48.86
CA ALA A 491 18.92 -50.34 -47.53
C ALA A 491 19.54 -49.23 -46.68
N LYS A 492 20.53 -48.49 -47.20
CA LYS A 492 21.13 -47.33 -46.51
C LYS A 492 20.11 -46.22 -46.23
N GLN A 493 19.10 -46.02 -47.08
CA GLN A 493 17.97 -45.12 -46.83
C GLN A 493 16.97 -45.65 -45.78
N SER A 494 16.90 -46.97 -45.60
CA SER A 494 16.13 -47.60 -44.51
C SER A 494 16.88 -47.57 -43.17
N ASP A 495 18.22 -47.63 -43.21
CA ASP A 495 19.08 -47.67 -42.02
C ASP A 495 19.50 -46.26 -41.55
N GLN A 496 19.54 -45.25 -42.43
CA GLN A 496 19.62 -43.84 -42.04
C GLN A 496 18.23 -43.27 -41.75
N VAL A 497 17.96 -43.10 -40.46
CA VAL A 497 16.76 -42.48 -39.87
C VAL A 497 15.52 -43.36 -39.92
N SER A 498 15.31 -44.11 -38.83
CA SER A 498 14.01 -44.71 -38.51
C SER A 498 13.00 -43.63 -38.13
N PHE A 499 12.44 -42.96 -39.15
CA PHE A 499 11.35 -41.98 -39.00
C PHE A 499 10.18 -42.53 -38.15
N VAL A 500 9.96 -43.84 -38.19
CA VAL A 500 8.99 -44.54 -37.34
C VAL A 500 9.24 -44.28 -35.85
N SER A 501 10.48 -44.44 -35.36
CA SER A 501 10.83 -44.23 -33.95
C SER A 501 10.66 -42.76 -33.53
N LEU A 502 11.06 -41.82 -34.39
CA LEU A 502 10.89 -40.39 -34.11
C LEU A 502 9.40 -39.97 -34.12
N VAL A 503 8.59 -40.55 -35.00
CA VAL A 503 7.14 -40.33 -35.05
C VAL A 503 6.42 -40.99 -33.88
N GLU A 504 6.87 -42.16 -33.43
CA GLU A 504 6.37 -42.83 -32.22
C GLU A 504 6.71 -42.04 -30.96
N GLU A 505 7.91 -41.48 -30.85
CA GLU A 505 8.30 -40.63 -29.72
C GLU A 505 7.55 -39.30 -29.72
N LEU A 506 7.37 -38.65 -30.89
CA LEU A 506 6.52 -37.47 -31.02
C LEU A 506 5.06 -37.78 -30.65
N ARG A 507 4.51 -38.94 -31.03
CA ARG A 507 3.17 -39.38 -30.61
C ARG A 507 3.10 -39.61 -29.10
N ARG A 508 4.14 -40.20 -28.48
CA ARG A 508 4.24 -40.39 -27.03
C ARG A 508 4.20 -39.04 -26.30
N VAL A 509 5.02 -38.09 -26.74
CA VAL A 509 5.10 -36.73 -26.17
C VAL A 509 3.78 -35.98 -26.38
N ILE A 510 3.15 -36.05 -27.55
CA ILE A 510 1.83 -35.44 -27.78
C ILE A 510 0.79 -36.04 -26.81
N HIS A 511 0.74 -37.37 -26.67
CA HIS A 511 -0.22 -38.01 -25.78
C HIS A 511 0.01 -37.71 -24.29
N GLU A 512 1.28 -37.58 -23.88
CA GLU A 512 1.65 -37.12 -22.53
C GLU A 512 1.22 -35.66 -22.31
N LYS A 513 1.42 -34.78 -23.31
CA LYS A 513 1.00 -33.37 -23.24
C LYS A 513 -0.52 -33.22 -23.25
N ASP A 514 -1.25 -34.01 -24.05
CA ASP A 514 -2.71 -34.06 -24.00
C ASP A 514 -3.22 -34.55 -22.63
N GLY A 515 -2.54 -35.51 -22.00
CA GLY A 515 -2.83 -35.95 -20.63
C GLY A 515 -2.56 -34.88 -19.58
N GLN A 516 -1.45 -34.13 -19.72
CA GLN A 516 -1.14 -32.98 -18.85
C GLN A 516 -2.16 -31.85 -19.03
N ILE A 517 -2.58 -31.56 -20.26
CA ILE A 517 -3.63 -30.56 -20.56
C ILE A 517 -4.94 -30.96 -19.88
N LYS A 518 -5.41 -32.20 -20.02
CA LYS A 518 -6.64 -32.67 -19.36
C LYS A 518 -6.57 -32.59 -17.84
N SER A 519 -5.44 -32.93 -17.23
CA SER A 519 -5.23 -32.79 -15.78
C SER A 519 -5.31 -31.32 -15.33
N VAL A 520 -4.80 -30.38 -16.14
CA VAL A 520 -4.92 -28.94 -15.88
C VAL A 520 -6.36 -28.45 -16.10
N GLU A 521 -7.07 -28.95 -17.11
CA GLU A 521 -8.50 -28.65 -17.36
C GLU A 521 -9.38 -29.12 -16.19
N GLU A 522 -9.20 -30.36 -15.70
CA GLU A 522 -9.91 -30.89 -14.53
C GLU A 522 -9.61 -30.08 -13.25
N LEU A 523 -8.35 -29.69 -13.04
CA LEU A 523 -7.98 -28.82 -11.90
C LEU A 523 -8.59 -27.41 -12.02
N LEU A 524 -8.66 -26.86 -13.23
CA LEU A 524 -9.27 -25.56 -13.49
C LEU A 524 -10.79 -25.61 -13.25
N GLU A 525 -11.48 -26.67 -13.68
CA GLU A 525 -12.92 -26.85 -13.45
C GLU A 525 -13.24 -27.02 -11.96
N VAL A 526 -12.40 -27.76 -11.22
CA VAL A 526 -12.49 -27.85 -9.75
C VAL A 526 -12.29 -26.49 -9.07
N GLU A 527 -11.36 -25.65 -9.55
CA GLU A 527 -11.15 -24.31 -8.97
C GLU A 527 -12.28 -23.34 -9.35
N LEU A 528 -12.83 -23.41 -10.55
CA LEU A 528 -14.03 -22.67 -10.96
C LEU A 528 -15.23 -23.00 -10.06
N LEU A 529 -15.43 -24.29 -9.72
CA LEU A 529 -16.46 -24.70 -8.75
C LEU A 529 -16.20 -24.15 -7.34
N LYS A 530 -14.95 -24.05 -6.89
CA LYS A 530 -14.60 -23.39 -5.61
C LYS A 530 -14.86 -21.89 -5.66
N VAL A 531 -14.54 -21.21 -6.76
CA VAL A 531 -14.82 -19.77 -6.95
C VAL A 531 -16.32 -19.52 -6.94
N ALA A 532 -17.12 -20.31 -7.66
CA ALA A 532 -18.58 -20.21 -7.66
C ALA A 532 -19.20 -20.45 -6.27
N ASN A 533 -18.63 -21.36 -5.47
CA ASN A 533 -19.06 -21.57 -4.09
C ASN A 533 -18.65 -20.41 -3.16
N LYS A 534 -17.45 -19.86 -3.32
CA LYS A 534 -17.01 -18.65 -2.60
C LYS A 534 -17.92 -17.46 -2.94
N GLU A 535 -18.26 -17.27 -4.21
CA GLU A 535 -19.17 -16.22 -4.67
C GLU A 535 -20.57 -16.34 -4.02
N LYS A 536 -21.13 -17.55 -3.94
CA LYS A 536 -22.38 -17.81 -3.19
C LYS A 536 -22.26 -17.46 -1.71
N THR A 537 -21.14 -17.78 -1.05
CA THR A 537 -20.94 -17.38 0.36
C THR A 537 -20.81 -15.86 0.53
N VAL A 538 -20.17 -15.17 -0.41
CA VAL A 538 -20.08 -13.70 -0.41
C VAL A 538 -21.46 -13.07 -0.65
N GLN A 539 -22.29 -13.64 -1.53
CA GLN A 539 -23.68 -13.17 -1.72
C GLN A 539 -24.54 -13.39 -0.46
N ALA A 540 -24.40 -14.52 0.24
CA ALA A 540 -25.10 -14.77 1.49
C ALA A 540 -24.69 -13.78 2.60
N LEU A 541 -23.37 -13.58 2.80
CA LEU A 541 -22.85 -12.59 3.76
C LEU A 541 -23.29 -11.16 3.40
N LYS A 542 -23.38 -10.82 2.11
CA LYS A 542 -23.90 -9.52 1.65
C LYS A 542 -25.39 -9.33 1.99
N GLN A 543 -26.19 -10.39 1.95
CA GLN A 543 -27.59 -10.36 2.37
C GLN A 543 -27.71 -10.21 3.90
N GLU A 544 -26.90 -10.95 4.68
CA GLU A 544 -26.85 -10.79 6.14
C GLU A 544 -26.43 -9.37 6.56
N ILE A 545 -25.45 -8.77 5.89
CA ILE A 545 -25.04 -7.38 6.13
C ILE A 545 -26.18 -6.40 5.85
N GLU A 546 -27.00 -6.63 4.82
CA GLU A 546 -28.12 -5.73 4.50
C GLU A 546 -29.25 -5.86 5.53
N VAL A 547 -29.57 -7.08 5.98
CA VAL A 547 -30.52 -7.31 7.09
C VAL A 547 -30.02 -6.65 8.39
N LEU A 548 -28.73 -6.81 8.73
CA LEU A 548 -28.15 -6.17 9.92
C LEU A 548 -28.17 -4.63 9.84
N LYS A 549 -28.02 -4.03 8.65
CA LYS A 549 -28.20 -2.57 8.48
C LYS A 549 -29.66 -2.16 8.71
N GLU A 550 -30.62 -2.94 8.23
CA GLU A 550 -32.05 -2.67 8.44
C GLU A 550 -32.42 -2.80 9.93
N GLU A 551 -31.90 -3.82 10.63
CA GLU A 551 -32.03 -3.96 12.08
C GLU A 551 -31.38 -2.80 12.86
N ILE A 552 -30.18 -2.35 12.48
CA ILE A 552 -29.52 -1.18 13.08
C ILE A 552 -30.34 0.09 12.83
N GLY A 553 -30.88 0.27 11.62
CA GLY A 553 -31.75 1.41 11.28
C GLY A 553 -33.02 1.42 12.14
N ASN A 554 -33.67 0.27 12.28
CA ASN A 554 -34.85 0.10 13.12
C ASN A 554 -34.54 0.35 14.61
N ALA A 555 -33.42 -0.15 15.12
CA ALA A 555 -32.99 0.09 16.51
C ALA A 555 -32.66 1.58 16.78
N GLN A 556 -32.11 2.31 15.81
CA GLN A 556 -31.92 3.76 15.91
C GLN A 556 -33.26 4.52 15.93
N LEU A 557 -34.24 4.07 15.14
CA LEU A 557 -35.59 4.65 15.08
C LEU A 557 -36.36 4.39 16.39
N GLU A 558 -36.23 3.20 16.96
CA GLU A 558 -36.79 2.86 18.28
C GLU A 558 -36.11 3.66 19.41
N LYS A 559 -34.79 3.87 19.35
CA LYS A 559 -34.06 4.76 20.27
C LYS A 559 -34.53 6.22 20.17
N ALA A 560 -34.81 6.72 18.96
CA ALA A 560 -35.39 8.05 18.78
C ALA A 560 -36.80 8.15 19.40
N HIS A 561 -37.62 7.11 19.27
CA HIS A 561 -38.91 7.03 19.97
C HIS A 561 -38.75 6.98 21.50
N GLN A 562 -37.80 6.22 22.05
CA GLN A 562 -37.52 6.20 23.49
C GLN A 562 -37.09 7.57 24.02
N LEU A 563 -36.25 8.32 23.28
CA LEU A 563 -35.86 9.68 23.64
C LEU A 563 -37.07 10.64 23.62
N SER A 564 -37.97 10.51 22.65
CA SER A 564 -39.22 11.28 22.60
C SER A 564 -40.13 10.99 23.80
N VAL A 565 -40.33 9.70 24.15
CA VAL A 565 -41.10 9.29 25.32
C VAL A 565 -40.44 9.78 26.62
N THR A 566 -39.11 9.72 26.73
CA THR A 566 -38.37 10.24 27.89
C THR A 566 -38.58 11.74 28.07
N SER A 567 -38.60 12.52 26.97
CA SER A 567 -38.92 13.94 27.00
C SER A 567 -40.34 14.22 27.51
N GLN A 568 -41.33 13.44 27.05
CA GLN A 568 -42.72 13.57 27.51
C GLN A 568 -42.87 13.20 29.00
N VAL A 569 -42.15 12.17 29.48
CA VAL A 569 -42.11 11.82 30.90
C VAL A 569 -41.47 12.93 31.73
N GLN A 570 -40.40 13.57 31.23
CA GLN A 570 -39.76 14.69 31.91
C GLN A 570 -40.69 15.92 32.01
N GLU A 571 -41.44 16.24 30.95
CA GLU A 571 -42.46 17.29 30.98
C GLU A 571 -43.57 16.98 31.99
N LEU A 572 -44.08 15.74 32.02
CA LEU A 572 -45.08 15.31 33.00
C LEU A 572 -44.56 15.35 34.44
N GLN A 573 -43.30 14.97 34.68
CA GLN A 573 -42.67 15.10 36.01
C GLN A 573 -42.51 16.57 36.45
N ASN A 574 -42.14 17.47 35.53
CA ASN A 574 -42.06 18.90 35.81
C ASN A 574 -43.45 19.48 36.12
N LEU A 575 -44.48 19.07 35.38
CA LEU A 575 -45.87 19.47 35.63
C LEU A 575 -46.39 18.95 36.98
N LEU A 576 -46.06 17.71 37.34
CA LEU A 576 -46.41 17.09 38.62
C LEU A 576 -45.73 17.83 39.79
N ARG A 577 -44.44 18.17 39.67
CA ARG A 577 -43.70 18.94 40.66
C ARG A 577 -44.31 20.32 40.90
N GLY A 578 -44.66 21.05 39.84
CA GLY A 578 -45.36 22.33 39.95
C GLY A 578 -46.77 22.21 40.58
N LYS A 579 -47.42 21.05 40.46
CA LYS A 579 -48.68 20.74 41.17
C LYS A 579 -48.46 20.42 42.64
N GLU A 580 -47.39 19.71 42.97
CA GLU A 580 -46.98 19.39 44.34
C GLU A 580 -46.56 20.66 45.11
N GLU A 581 -45.84 21.58 44.46
CA GLU A 581 -45.55 22.93 44.97
C GLU A 581 -46.82 23.76 45.21
N GLN A 582 -47.81 23.70 44.31
CA GLN A 582 -49.13 24.32 44.53
C GLN A 582 -49.86 23.71 45.73
N VAL A 583 -49.85 22.39 45.88
CA VAL A 583 -50.46 21.69 47.03
C VAL A 583 -49.78 22.07 48.34
N ASN A 584 -48.44 22.13 48.36
CA ASN A 584 -47.69 22.56 49.54
C ASN A 584 -47.99 24.02 49.90
N THR A 585 -48.10 24.92 48.91
CA THR A 585 -48.50 26.31 49.13
C THR A 585 -49.92 26.41 49.70
N MET A 586 -50.87 25.61 49.18
CA MET A 586 -52.23 25.54 49.73
C MET A 586 -52.26 24.94 51.14
N LYS A 587 -51.40 23.97 51.45
CA LYS A 587 -51.27 23.36 52.78
C LYS A 587 -50.82 24.38 53.83
N VAL A 588 -49.78 25.16 53.54
CA VAL A 588 -49.32 26.25 54.43
C VAL A 588 -50.43 27.29 54.63
N ALA A 589 -51.14 27.68 53.56
CA ALA A 589 -52.26 28.62 53.66
C ALA A 589 -53.48 28.07 54.45
N LEU A 590 -53.65 26.75 54.52
CA LEU A 590 -54.64 26.10 55.39
C LEU A 590 -54.16 26.04 56.84
N GLU A 591 -52.88 25.70 57.09
CA GLU A 591 -52.27 25.69 58.42
C GLU A 591 -52.31 27.09 59.07
N ASP A 592 -52.01 28.16 58.31
CA ASP A 592 -52.18 29.54 58.75
C ASP A 592 -53.65 29.89 59.06
N LYS A 593 -54.61 29.37 58.29
CA LYS A 593 -56.04 29.59 58.55
C LYS A 593 -56.55 28.81 59.76
N ASP A 594 -56.08 27.59 59.98
CA ASP A 594 -56.41 26.83 61.18
C ASP A 594 -55.84 27.53 62.42
N LYS A 595 -54.63 28.10 62.32
CA LYS A 595 -54.06 28.96 63.37
C LYS A 595 -54.93 30.19 63.63
N ASP A 596 -55.32 30.93 62.59
CA ASP A 596 -56.24 32.07 62.66
C ASP A 596 -57.61 31.69 63.28
N LEU A 597 -58.11 30.49 62.98
CA LEU A 597 -59.33 29.94 63.57
C LEU A 597 -59.14 29.56 65.03
N THR A 598 -58.01 28.98 65.43
CA THR A 598 -57.71 28.71 66.86
C THR A 598 -57.55 29.98 67.67
N ASP A 599 -56.95 31.03 67.13
CA ASP A 599 -56.83 32.32 67.81
C ASP A 599 -58.15 33.10 67.84
N ARG A 600 -59.06 32.88 66.89
CA ARG A 600 -60.46 33.32 66.99
C ARG A 600 -61.25 32.50 68.01
N ALA A 601 -61.03 31.19 68.08
CA ALA A 601 -61.65 30.32 69.07
C ALA A 601 -61.24 30.70 70.50
N LYS A 602 -59.95 31.00 70.74
CA LYS A 602 -59.48 31.59 71.99
C LYS A 602 -60.19 32.90 72.31
N ARG A 603 -60.25 33.86 71.38
CA ARG A 603 -60.99 35.12 71.62
C ARG A 603 -62.48 34.90 71.91
N ILE A 604 -63.10 33.89 71.31
CA ILE A 604 -64.49 33.50 71.62
C ILE A 604 -64.58 32.89 73.02
N GLN A 605 -63.59 32.09 73.43
CA GLN A 605 -63.48 31.56 74.80
C GLN A 605 -63.25 32.70 75.82
N ASP A 606 -62.33 33.63 75.56
CA ASP A 606 -62.07 34.80 76.40
C ASP A 606 -63.37 35.63 76.57
N LEU A 607 -64.11 35.87 75.48
CA LEU A 607 -65.42 36.53 75.51
C LEU A 607 -66.50 35.69 76.20
N GLN A 608 -66.43 34.36 76.18
CA GLN A 608 -67.33 33.48 76.92
C GLN A 608 -66.99 33.47 78.42
N GLU A 609 -65.72 33.56 78.80
CA GLU A 609 -65.26 33.70 80.19
C GLU A 609 -65.56 35.10 80.73
N GLU A 610 -65.48 36.15 79.91
CA GLU A 610 -65.96 37.50 80.24
C GLU A 610 -67.49 37.52 80.42
N ASN A 611 -68.25 36.91 79.50
CA ASN A 611 -69.70 36.77 79.65
C ASN A 611 -70.07 35.89 80.85
N ALA A 612 -69.30 34.85 81.17
CA ALA A 612 -69.49 34.03 82.36
C ALA A 612 -69.17 34.81 83.64
N SER A 613 -68.17 35.70 83.61
CA SER A 613 -67.81 36.60 84.71
C SER A 613 -68.91 37.67 84.93
N LEU A 614 -69.45 38.25 83.86
CA LEU A 614 -70.61 39.15 83.92
C LEU A 614 -71.88 38.43 84.41
N LYS A 615 -72.06 37.16 84.02
CA LYS A 615 -73.15 36.31 84.51
C LYS A 615 -72.96 35.92 85.98
N ALA A 616 -71.72 35.71 86.43
CA ALA A 616 -71.37 35.50 87.83
C ALA A 616 -71.65 36.77 88.66
N TYR A 617 -71.29 37.96 88.17
CA TYR A 617 -71.67 39.24 88.77
C TYR A 617 -73.19 39.44 88.91
N LEU A 618 -73.98 38.91 87.96
CA LEU A 618 -75.45 38.88 88.05
C LEU A 618 -76.00 37.79 88.98
N GLN A 619 -75.20 36.76 89.28
CA GLN A 619 -75.59 35.61 90.11
C GLN A 619 -75.10 35.73 91.56
N GLU A 620 -74.12 36.60 91.83
CA GLU A 620 -73.63 36.97 93.17
C GLU A 620 -74.66 37.75 94.01
N ALA A 621 -75.79 38.14 93.40
CA ALA A 621 -76.96 38.71 94.08
C ALA A 621 -77.85 37.65 94.80
N ALA A 622 -77.51 36.35 94.78
CA ALA A 622 -78.28 35.30 95.44
C ALA A 622 -77.41 34.21 96.12
N GLN A 623 -77.17 34.37 97.42
CA GLN A 623 -76.69 33.33 98.34
C GLN A 623 -77.83 32.35 98.77
N PRO A 624 -77.56 31.22 99.48
CA PRO A 624 -76.30 30.45 99.67
C PRO A 624 -76.48 28.91 99.57
N ALA A 625 -75.38 28.12 99.60
CA ALA A 625 -75.12 26.98 100.52
C ALA A 625 -74.14 25.89 99.98
N LEU A 626 -73.30 25.38 100.89
CA LEU A 626 -72.37 24.22 100.81
C LEU A 626 -73.13 22.88 101.11
N PRO A 627 -72.54 21.64 101.13
CA PRO A 627 -71.11 21.24 101.02
C PRO A 627 -70.76 19.97 100.16
N GLU A 628 -69.44 19.73 100.00
CA GLU A 628 -68.70 18.43 100.02
C GLU A 628 -68.78 17.30 98.95
N ALA A 629 -67.56 16.90 98.51
CA ALA A 629 -67.00 15.53 98.37
C ALA A 629 -66.81 14.81 96.99
N CYS A 630 -65.52 14.56 96.70
CA CYS A 630 -64.88 13.38 96.06
C CYS A 630 -65.10 12.94 94.58
N SER A 631 -64.09 13.27 93.76
CA SER A 631 -63.23 12.34 92.95
C SER A 631 -63.82 11.26 92.01
N THR A 632 -63.55 11.41 90.69
CA THR A 632 -63.25 10.26 89.77
C THR A 632 -62.52 10.54 88.43
N PRO A 633 -62.48 11.73 87.79
CA PRO A 633 -62.12 11.81 86.35
C PRO A 633 -60.62 11.73 86.02
N ARG A 634 -59.73 12.06 86.96
CA ARG A 634 -58.29 12.22 86.67
C ARG A 634 -57.53 10.92 86.40
N PHE A 635 -58.09 9.77 86.79
CA PHE A 635 -57.43 8.47 86.59
C PHE A 635 -57.66 7.93 85.17
N GLU A 636 -58.87 8.08 84.65
CA GLU A 636 -59.28 7.64 83.31
C GLU A 636 -58.58 8.46 82.21
N GLU A 637 -58.36 9.75 82.44
CA GLU A 637 -57.60 10.65 81.56
C GLU A 637 -56.10 10.28 81.51
N LEU A 638 -55.51 9.90 82.65
CA LEU A 638 -54.14 9.37 82.72
C LEU A 638 -54.02 7.98 82.08
N GLU A 639 -55.01 7.10 82.23
CA GLU A 639 -55.01 5.77 81.61
C GLU A 639 -55.12 5.85 80.07
N ASN A 640 -55.91 6.79 79.56
CA ASN A 640 -56.01 7.05 78.12
C ASN A 640 -54.71 7.63 77.55
N MET A 641 -54.08 8.59 78.22
CA MET A 641 -52.75 9.07 77.82
C MET A 641 -51.68 7.97 77.90
N LEU A 642 -51.75 7.06 78.89
CA LEU A 642 -50.81 5.94 78.99
C LEU A 642 -50.94 5.01 77.78
N LYS A 643 -52.16 4.62 77.40
CA LYS A 643 -52.44 3.81 76.20
C LYS A 643 -51.99 4.50 74.91
N GLU A 644 -52.16 5.82 74.81
CA GLU A 644 -51.69 6.57 73.64
C GLU A 644 -50.15 6.57 73.56
N LYS A 645 -49.46 6.74 74.69
CA LYS A 645 -47.99 6.61 74.73
C LYS A 645 -47.49 5.20 74.49
N GLU A 646 -48.17 4.15 74.98
CA GLU A 646 -47.85 2.76 74.65
C GLU A 646 -48.04 2.45 73.14
N ASN A 647 -49.05 3.06 72.52
CA ASN A 647 -49.25 2.93 71.07
C ASN A 647 -48.18 3.66 70.27
N GLU A 648 -47.74 4.84 70.73
CA GLU A 648 -46.64 5.59 70.11
C GLU A 648 -45.29 4.88 70.27
N ILE A 649 -45.01 4.32 71.46
CA ILE A 649 -43.84 3.46 71.70
C ILE A 649 -43.85 2.27 70.73
N ARG A 650 -44.98 1.57 70.56
CA ARG A 650 -45.09 0.46 69.59
C ARG A 650 -44.89 0.87 68.13
N ARG A 651 -45.25 2.11 67.74
CA ARG A 651 -44.92 2.66 66.40
C ARG A 651 -43.43 2.91 66.26
N ILE A 652 -42.81 3.51 67.26
CA ILE A 652 -41.36 3.80 67.29
C ILE A 652 -40.55 2.48 67.29
N GLU A 653 -40.96 1.47 68.05
CA GLU A 653 -40.36 0.13 68.03
C GLU A 653 -40.46 -0.54 66.65
N ALA A 654 -41.60 -0.40 65.97
CA ALA A 654 -41.76 -0.92 64.61
C ALA A 654 -40.85 -0.21 63.60
N ILE A 655 -40.75 1.12 63.66
CA ILE A 655 -39.84 1.91 62.82
C ILE A 655 -38.39 1.57 63.12
N LEU A 656 -37.99 1.46 64.40
CA LEU A 656 -36.65 1.08 64.80
C LEU A 656 -36.28 -0.30 64.24
N LYS A 657 -37.16 -1.29 64.38
CA LYS A 657 -36.95 -2.64 63.83
C LYS A 657 -36.84 -2.67 62.30
N ASP A 658 -37.61 -1.83 61.61
CA ASP A 658 -37.52 -1.68 60.17
C ASP A 658 -36.19 -1.03 59.76
N THR A 659 -35.78 0.04 60.43
CA THR A 659 -34.46 0.68 60.21
C THR A 659 -33.28 -0.24 60.55
N GLU A 660 -33.39 -1.09 61.57
CA GLU A 660 -32.40 -2.10 61.92
C GLU A 660 -32.28 -3.16 60.81
N SER A 661 -33.41 -3.57 60.21
CA SER A 661 -33.42 -4.46 59.04
C SER A 661 -32.80 -3.80 57.80
N HIS A 662 -33.09 -2.52 57.55
CA HIS A 662 -32.49 -1.73 56.48
C HIS A 662 -30.98 -1.52 56.67
N LEU A 663 -30.53 -1.27 57.91
CA LEU A 663 -29.10 -1.19 58.25
C LEU A 663 -28.41 -2.54 58.08
N SER A 664 -29.04 -3.64 58.49
CA SER A 664 -28.52 -5.00 58.26
C SER A 664 -28.35 -5.31 56.76
N ASN A 665 -29.35 -4.97 55.94
CA ASN A 665 -29.27 -5.14 54.48
C ASN A 665 -28.21 -4.22 53.84
N LYS A 666 -28.10 -2.96 54.30
CA LYS A 666 -27.06 -2.04 53.82
C LYS A 666 -25.66 -2.49 54.23
N SER A 667 -25.51 -3.12 55.41
CA SER A 667 -24.26 -3.74 55.84
C SER A 667 -23.88 -4.96 55.00
N LYS A 668 -24.86 -5.74 54.51
CA LYS A 668 -24.61 -6.84 53.57
C LYS A 668 -24.15 -6.34 52.20
N MET A 669 -24.83 -5.33 51.63
CA MET A 669 -24.37 -4.74 50.36
C MET A 669 -22.97 -4.10 50.48
N LEU A 670 -22.64 -3.49 51.62
CA LEU A 670 -21.28 -3.00 51.87
C LEU A 670 -20.25 -4.16 51.93
N GLN A 671 -20.60 -5.29 52.55
CA GLN A 671 -19.75 -6.48 52.56
C GLN A 671 -19.55 -7.06 51.17
N GLU A 672 -20.62 -7.16 50.37
CA GLU A 672 -20.58 -7.63 48.97
C GLU A 672 -19.68 -6.72 48.12
N VAL A 673 -19.83 -5.39 48.21
CA VAL A 673 -18.97 -4.42 47.51
C VAL A 673 -17.52 -4.47 48.00
N GLU A 674 -17.28 -4.75 49.29
CA GLU A 674 -15.92 -4.89 49.81
C GLU A 674 -15.24 -6.18 49.33
N ASP A 675 -16.00 -7.27 49.20
CA ASP A 675 -15.51 -8.56 48.69
C ASP A 675 -15.33 -8.54 47.16
N GLU A 676 -16.18 -7.82 46.41
CA GLU A 676 -15.93 -7.46 45.01
C GLU A 676 -14.66 -6.61 44.85
N ASN A 677 -14.43 -5.62 45.72
CA ASN A 677 -13.20 -4.83 45.71
C ASN A 677 -11.94 -5.67 46.02
N LYS A 678 -12.04 -6.68 46.90
CA LYS A 678 -10.96 -7.65 47.13
C LYS A 678 -10.71 -8.48 45.87
N LEU A 679 -11.77 -8.96 45.21
CA LEU A 679 -11.68 -9.72 43.97
C LEU A 679 -11.03 -8.91 42.84
N PHE A 680 -11.46 -7.66 42.63
CA PHE A 680 -10.85 -6.76 41.64
C PHE A 680 -9.38 -6.44 41.96
N LYS A 681 -9.01 -6.25 43.24
CA LYS A 681 -7.60 -6.10 43.63
C LYS A 681 -6.78 -7.34 43.29
N SER A 682 -7.25 -8.53 43.62
CA SER A 682 -6.57 -9.78 43.25
C SER A 682 -6.47 -9.96 41.73
N GLN A 683 -7.49 -9.55 40.97
CA GLN A 683 -7.48 -9.62 39.51
C GLN A 683 -6.52 -8.62 38.87
N ILE A 684 -6.43 -7.39 39.40
CA ILE A 684 -5.44 -6.39 39.00
C ILE A 684 -4.02 -6.88 39.33
N GLU A 685 -3.80 -7.46 40.51
CA GLU A 685 -2.49 -7.97 40.92
C GLU A 685 -2.07 -9.20 40.10
N GLN A 686 -3.00 -10.07 39.73
CA GLN A 686 -2.78 -11.18 38.80
C GLN A 686 -2.45 -10.68 37.37
N LEU A 687 -3.16 -9.67 36.87
CA LEU A 687 -2.84 -9.01 35.59
C LEU A 687 -1.45 -8.38 35.63
N ASN A 688 -1.08 -7.72 36.74
CA ASN A 688 0.23 -7.09 36.89
C ASN A 688 1.36 -8.13 36.91
N GLN A 689 1.14 -9.29 37.53
CA GLN A 689 2.08 -10.43 37.51
C GLN A 689 2.19 -11.08 36.12
N GLN A 690 1.07 -11.22 35.38
CA GLN A 690 1.13 -11.67 33.98
C GLN A 690 1.89 -10.68 33.09
N ASN A 691 1.68 -9.37 33.29
CA ASN A 691 2.39 -8.33 32.55
C ASN A 691 3.90 -8.36 32.85
N HIS A 692 4.30 -8.60 34.10
CA HIS A 692 5.71 -8.81 34.46
C HIS A 692 6.32 -10.10 33.90
N GLN A 693 5.53 -11.13 33.61
CA GLN A 693 5.99 -12.37 32.97
C GLN A 693 6.00 -12.30 31.43
N GLN A 694 5.22 -11.41 30.82
CA GLN A 694 5.28 -11.11 29.39
C GLN A 694 6.31 -10.01 29.05
N ALA A 695 6.68 -9.17 30.02
CA ALA A 695 7.74 -8.16 29.91
C ALA A 695 9.16 -8.77 30.00
N SER A 696 9.44 -9.80 29.19
CA SER A 696 10.80 -10.08 28.75
C SER A 696 11.20 -9.00 27.73
N PHE A 697 11.52 -7.80 28.24
CA PHE A 697 12.13 -6.76 27.41
C PHE A 697 13.39 -7.35 26.74
N PRO A 698 13.57 -7.18 25.42
CA PRO A 698 14.87 -7.40 24.80
C PRO A 698 15.90 -6.55 25.53
N SER A 699 17.13 -7.05 25.66
CA SER A 699 18.17 -6.24 26.29
C SER A 699 18.38 -4.94 25.49
N GLN A 700 18.83 -3.89 26.16
CA GLN A 700 19.12 -2.62 25.48
C GLN A 700 20.20 -2.80 24.38
N GLU A 701 21.06 -3.81 24.52
CA GLU A 701 22.00 -4.23 23.47
C GLU A 701 21.31 -4.89 22.27
N GLU A 702 20.32 -5.75 22.46
CA GLU A 702 19.56 -6.36 21.34
C GLU A 702 18.83 -5.31 20.50
N LEU A 703 18.20 -4.33 21.16
CA LEU A 703 17.57 -3.19 20.47
C LEU A 703 18.59 -2.30 19.74
N GLN A 704 19.76 -2.02 20.34
CA GLN A 704 20.84 -1.31 19.63
C GLN A 704 21.40 -2.12 18.46
N THR A 705 21.49 -3.44 18.59
CA THR A 705 21.96 -4.33 17.51
C THR A 705 21.00 -4.26 16.32
N ILE A 706 19.69 -4.43 16.56
CA ILE A 706 18.65 -4.34 15.54
C ILE A 706 18.63 -2.94 14.88
N ILE A 707 18.77 -1.86 15.66
CA ILE A 707 18.86 -0.51 15.09
C ILE A 707 20.10 -0.38 14.20
N SER A 708 21.27 -0.86 14.63
CA SER A 708 22.50 -0.81 13.82
C SER A 708 22.42 -1.65 12.55
N GLU A 709 21.73 -2.81 12.59
CA GLU A 709 21.48 -3.63 11.40
C GLU A 709 20.52 -2.93 10.44
N LYS A 710 19.47 -2.25 10.94
CA LYS A 710 18.54 -1.48 10.10
C LYS A 710 19.16 -0.20 9.54
N GLU A 711 20.01 0.49 10.29
CA GLU A 711 20.82 1.59 9.76
C GLU A 711 21.77 1.11 8.67
N LYS A 712 22.39 -0.06 8.84
CA LYS A 712 23.25 -0.67 7.83
C LYS A 712 22.48 -1.07 6.56
N GLU A 713 21.34 -1.76 6.70
CA GLU A 713 20.44 -2.06 5.57
C GLU A 713 20.02 -0.78 4.82
N LEU A 714 19.72 0.32 5.54
CA LEU A 714 19.38 1.61 4.94
C LEU A 714 20.58 2.25 4.21
N THR A 715 21.82 2.08 4.70
CA THR A 715 23.01 2.53 3.96
C THR A 715 23.31 1.67 2.74
N ASP A 716 23.14 0.35 2.84
CA ASP A 716 23.37 -0.59 1.74
C ASP A 716 22.35 -0.33 0.62
N LEU A 717 21.06 -0.20 0.96
CA LEU A 717 19.98 0.18 0.02
C LEU A 717 20.18 1.57 -0.61
N ARG A 718 20.69 2.56 0.14
CA ARG A 718 21.06 3.87 -0.44
C ARG A 718 22.20 3.74 -1.45
N SER A 719 23.22 2.92 -1.16
CA SER A 719 24.33 2.67 -2.09
C SER A 719 23.87 1.94 -3.36
N GLU A 720 22.94 0.99 -3.22
CA GLU A 720 22.36 0.27 -4.35
C GLU A 720 21.48 1.18 -5.21
N LEU A 721 20.72 2.09 -4.59
CA LEU A 721 19.90 3.08 -5.28
C LEU A 721 20.75 4.10 -6.05
N ASP A 722 21.87 4.57 -5.50
CA ASP A 722 22.83 5.42 -6.23
C ASP A 722 23.58 4.64 -7.33
N SER A 723 23.89 3.35 -7.12
CA SER A 723 24.47 2.47 -8.14
C SER A 723 23.51 2.29 -9.34
N LEU A 724 22.24 1.98 -9.06
CA LEU A 724 21.16 1.88 -10.06
C LEU A 724 20.95 3.20 -10.79
N LYS A 725 20.94 4.33 -10.08
CA LYS A 725 20.82 5.67 -10.66
C LYS A 725 21.99 5.97 -11.61
N ASN A 726 23.22 5.66 -11.22
CA ASN A 726 24.40 5.80 -12.07
C ASN A 726 24.34 4.88 -13.30
N ALA A 727 23.86 3.64 -13.15
CA ALA A 727 23.65 2.73 -14.27
C ALA A 727 22.59 3.23 -15.26
N VAL A 728 21.47 3.77 -14.77
CA VAL A 728 20.42 4.40 -15.60
C VAL A 728 20.97 5.63 -16.32
N GLU A 729 21.74 6.49 -15.64
CA GLU A 729 22.32 7.68 -16.24
C GLU A 729 23.39 7.34 -17.30
N HIS A 730 24.17 6.26 -17.08
CA HIS A 730 25.07 5.72 -18.10
C HIS A 730 24.30 5.15 -19.30
N GLN A 731 23.19 4.44 -19.10
CA GLN A 731 22.35 3.96 -20.21
C GLN A 731 21.68 5.11 -20.97
N ARG A 732 21.28 6.20 -20.30
CA ARG A 732 20.79 7.43 -20.95
C ARG A 732 21.85 8.05 -21.85
N LYS A 733 23.08 8.24 -21.35
CA LYS A 733 24.20 8.73 -22.17
C LYS A 733 24.45 7.83 -23.36
N LYS A 734 24.57 6.52 -23.15
CA LYS A 734 24.74 5.54 -24.24
C LYS A 734 23.59 5.55 -25.25
N ASN A 735 22.35 5.79 -24.82
CA ASN A 735 21.20 5.93 -25.72
C ASN A 735 21.28 7.23 -26.54
N ASN A 736 21.72 8.34 -25.93
CA ASN A 736 21.94 9.60 -26.63
C ASN A 736 23.08 9.48 -27.66
N ASP A 737 24.23 8.90 -27.29
CA ASP A 737 25.34 8.64 -28.22
C ASP A 737 24.90 7.75 -29.40
N LEU A 738 24.00 6.79 -29.16
CA LEU A 738 23.42 5.95 -30.20
C LEU A 738 22.40 6.70 -31.07
N ARG A 739 21.64 7.65 -30.53
CA ARG A 739 20.75 8.53 -31.31
C ARG A 739 21.57 9.46 -32.20
N GLU A 740 22.64 10.05 -31.68
CA GLU A 740 23.56 10.91 -32.44
C GLU A 740 24.21 10.12 -33.58
N LYS A 741 24.81 8.95 -33.31
CA LYS A 741 25.40 8.09 -34.35
C LYS A 741 24.38 7.57 -35.37
N ASN A 742 23.14 7.28 -34.95
CA ASN A 742 22.08 6.91 -35.89
C ASN A 742 21.61 8.09 -36.74
N TRP A 743 21.62 9.31 -36.19
CA TRP A 743 21.32 10.53 -36.92
C TRP A 743 22.42 10.86 -37.93
N GLU A 744 23.70 10.79 -37.54
CA GLU A 744 24.86 10.91 -38.45
C GLU A 744 24.81 9.84 -39.55
N ALA A 745 24.49 8.60 -39.22
CA ALA A 745 24.34 7.52 -40.21
C ALA A 745 23.16 7.77 -41.16
N MET A 746 22.05 8.32 -40.67
CA MET A 746 20.90 8.70 -41.49
C MET A 746 21.22 9.90 -42.42
N GLU A 747 21.98 10.88 -41.94
CA GLU A 747 22.45 12.01 -42.76
C GLU A 747 23.46 11.56 -43.83
N ALA A 748 24.39 10.68 -43.48
CA ALA A 748 25.30 10.05 -44.43
C ALA A 748 24.55 9.24 -45.49
N LEU A 749 23.55 8.44 -45.10
CA LEU A 749 22.70 7.70 -46.03
C LEU A 749 21.92 8.65 -46.96
N ALA A 750 21.25 9.68 -46.43
CA ALA A 750 20.55 10.69 -47.22
C ALA A 750 21.47 11.42 -48.22
N SER A 751 22.72 11.68 -47.82
CA SER A 751 23.75 12.24 -48.71
C SER A 751 24.13 11.28 -49.84
N THR A 752 24.29 9.97 -49.55
CA THR A 752 24.54 8.95 -50.59
C THR A 752 23.34 8.72 -51.50
N GLU A 753 22.12 8.73 -50.96
CA GLU A 753 20.87 8.63 -51.73
C GLU A 753 20.75 9.80 -52.70
N LYS A 754 20.97 11.04 -52.23
CA LYS A 754 21.00 12.23 -53.07
C LYS A 754 22.07 12.13 -54.17
N MET A 755 23.29 11.68 -53.85
CA MET A 755 24.34 11.49 -54.85
C MET A 755 23.96 10.43 -55.91
N LEU A 756 23.31 9.34 -55.50
CA LEU A 756 22.84 8.31 -56.42
C LEU A 756 21.69 8.82 -57.29
N GLN A 757 20.74 9.56 -56.72
CA GLN A 757 19.64 10.18 -57.44
C GLN A 757 20.14 11.20 -58.48
N ASP A 758 21.13 12.03 -58.13
CA ASP A 758 21.77 12.96 -59.06
C ASP A 758 22.52 12.22 -60.19
N LYS A 759 23.18 11.09 -59.89
CA LYS A 759 23.80 10.22 -60.89
C LYS A 759 22.76 9.57 -61.81
N VAL A 760 21.67 9.03 -61.28
CA VAL A 760 20.58 8.43 -62.07
C VAL A 760 19.95 9.47 -63.01
N ASN A 761 19.67 10.67 -62.50
CA ASN A 761 19.16 11.78 -63.30
C ASN A 761 20.14 12.18 -64.42
N LYS A 762 21.45 12.23 -64.12
CA LYS A 762 22.50 12.51 -65.11
C LYS A 762 22.59 11.43 -66.18
N THR A 763 22.69 10.16 -65.80
CA THR A 763 22.77 9.02 -66.75
C THR A 763 21.50 8.88 -67.59
N SER A 764 20.33 9.19 -67.02
CA SER A 764 19.07 9.26 -67.79
C SER A 764 19.12 10.33 -68.88
N LYS A 765 19.62 11.53 -68.55
CA LYS A 765 19.78 12.64 -69.51
C LYS A 765 20.84 12.34 -70.60
N GLU A 766 21.96 11.75 -70.23
CA GLU A 766 23.01 11.31 -71.16
C GLU A 766 22.51 10.20 -72.10
N ARG A 767 21.71 9.25 -71.58
CA ARG A 767 21.07 8.21 -72.40
C ARG A 767 20.06 8.80 -73.38
N GLN A 768 19.25 9.76 -72.96
CA GLN A 768 18.30 10.45 -73.84
C GLN A 768 19.02 11.18 -74.98
N GLN A 769 20.11 11.89 -74.69
CA GLN A 769 20.94 12.55 -75.70
C GLN A 769 21.59 11.56 -76.68
N HIS A 770 22.03 10.39 -76.19
CA HIS A 770 22.55 9.33 -77.06
C HIS A 770 21.48 8.73 -77.98
N VAL A 771 20.25 8.53 -77.48
CA VAL A 771 19.13 8.08 -78.32
C VAL A 771 18.85 9.11 -79.41
N GLU A 772 18.70 10.39 -79.05
CA GLU A 772 18.46 11.48 -80.02
C GLU A 772 19.56 11.59 -81.09
N ALA A 773 20.82 11.38 -80.71
CA ALA A 773 21.95 11.36 -81.65
C ALA A 773 21.88 10.17 -82.64
N VAL A 774 21.63 8.96 -82.14
CA VAL A 774 21.49 7.74 -82.97
C VAL A 774 20.26 7.81 -83.87
N GLU A 775 19.15 8.37 -83.38
CA GLU A 775 17.96 8.62 -84.20
C GLU A 775 18.26 9.59 -85.36
N LEU A 776 19.05 10.64 -85.11
CA LEU A 776 19.43 11.62 -86.13
C LEU A 776 20.37 11.01 -87.17
N GLU A 777 21.40 10.27 -86.73
CA GLU A 777 22.33 9.54 -87.62
C GLU A 777 21.58 8.50 -88.48
N ALA A 778 20.62 7.76 -87.90
CA ALA A 778 19.79 6.81 -88.63
C ALA A 778 18.88 7.51 -89.67
N LYS A 779 18.31 8.70 -89.35
CA LYS A 779 17.58 9.51 -90.34
C LYS A 779 18.48 9.93 -91.51
N GLU A 780 19.73 10.31 -91.25
CA GLU A 780 20.68 10.71 -92.30
C GLU A 780 21.14 9.52 -93.15
N LEU A 781 21.46 8.39 -92.52
CA LEU A 781 21.85 7.15 -93.19
C LEU A 781 20.74 6.67 -94.14
N LEU A 782 19.49 6.66 -93.69
CA LEU A 782 18.35 6.22 -94.51
C LEU A 782 18.06 7.18 -95.68
N LYS A 783 18.17 8.50 -95.48
CA LYS A 783 18.12 9.48 -96.58
C LYS A 783 19.24 9.25 -97.61
N ARG A 784 20.45 8.90 -97.17
CA ARG A 784 21.60 8.64 -98.04
C ARG A 784 21.45 7.33 -98.83
N LEU A 785 20.89 6.29 -98.23
CA LEU A 785 20.68 4.99 -98.88
C LEU A 785 19.52 5.01 -99.89
N PHE A 786 18.48 5.80 -99.64
CA PHE A 786 17.29 5.90 -100.50
C PHE A 786 16.97 7.35 -100.89
N PRO A 787 17.82 8.04 -101.68
CA PRO A 787 17.66 9.46 -102.00
C PRO A 787 16.39 9.78 -102.83
N MET A 788 15.73 8.77 -103.40
CA MET A 788 14.43 8.91 -104.08
C MET A 788 13.23 8.98 -103.12
N VAL A 789 13.43 8.70 -101.82
CA VAL A 789 12.37 8.66 -100.80
C VAL A 789 12.38 9.95 -99.97
N SER A 790 11.55 10.92 -100.37
CA SER A 790 11.40 12.20 -99.65
C SER A 790 10.34 12.14 -98.55
N VAL A 791 10.68 12.53 -97.31
CA VAL A 791 9.79 12.56 -96.12
C VAL A 791 10.02 13.86 -95.33
N PRO A 792 8.97 14.55 -94.84
CA PRO A 792 9.09 15.79 -94.06
C PRO A 792 10.00 15.65 -92.83
N THR A 793 10.82 16.68 -92.55
CA THR A 793 11.86 16.64 -91.52
C THR A 793 11.38 16.96 -90.10
N ASN A 794 10.20 17.55 -89.96
CA ASN A 794 9.61 18.03 -88.71
C ASN A 794 8.81 16.96 -87.92
N LEU A 795 9.08 15.67 -88.16
CA LEU A 795 8.39 14.54 -87.54
C LEU A 795 9.27 13.85 -86.49
N THR A 796 8.65 13.29 -85.45
CA THR A 796 9.35 12.44 -84.46
C THR A 796 9.98 11.24 -85.15
N TYR A 797 11.00 10.60 -84.55
CA TYR A 797 11.75 9.53 -85.23
C TYR A 797 10.87 8.35 -85.65
N SER A 798 9.95 7.91 -84.78
CA SER A 798 9.03 6.80 -85.03
C SER A 798 7.98 7.10 -86.10
N GLU A 799 7.52 8.35 -86.22
CA GLU A 799 6.61 8.80 -87.29
C GLU A 799 7.36 8.96 -88.62
N TRP A 800 8.57 9.52 -88.56
CA TRP A 800 9.44 9.70 -89.73
C TRP A 800 9.81 8.35 -90.36
N LEU A 801 10.25 7.38 -89.56
CA LEU A 801 10.56 6.02 -90.00
C LEU A 801 9.36 5.35 -90.70
N ARG A 802 8.16 5.47 -90.13
CA ARG A 802 6.94 4.88 -90.69
C ARG A 802 6.55 5.52 -92.03
N GLY A 803 6.72 6.83 -92.15
CA GLY A 803 6.55 7.56 -93.40
C GLY A 803 7.59 7.19 -94.47
N PHE A 804 8.83 6.94 -94.06
CA PHE A 804 9.93 6.49 -94.90
C PHE A 804 9.69 5.05 -95.40
N GLU A 805 9.41 4.11 -94.50
CA GLU A 805 9.13 2.70 -94.82
C GLU A 805 8.01 2.56 -95.86
N LYS A 806 6.90 3.29 -95.67
CA LYS A 806 5.75 3.25 -96.58
C LYS A 806 6.11 3.71 -98.00
N LYS A 807 7.04 4.66 -98.15
CA LYS A 807 7.51 5.15 -99.45
C LYS A 807 8.61 4.25 -100.03
N ALA A 808 9.53 3.74 -99.22
CA ALA A 808 10.56 2.80 -99.66
C ALA A 808 9.94 1.50 -100.21
N LYS A 809 8.91 0.96 -99.55
CA LYS A 809 8.16 -0.23 -100.03
C LYS A 809 7.53 -0.04 -101.42
N ALA A 810 7.17 1.19 -101.81
CA ALA A 810 6.65 1.48 -103.15
C ALA A 810 7.74 1.45 -104.24
N CYS A 811 9.01 1.67 -103.89
CA CYS A 811 10.14 1.65 -104.84
C CYS A 811 10.72 0.24 -105.09
N VAL A 812 10.53 -0.71 -104.16
CA VAL A 812 11.15 -2.05 -104.21
C VAL A 812 10.31 -3.08 -104.99
N ALA A 813 9.09 -2.73 -105.42
CA ALA A 813 8.15 -3.64 -106.09
C ALA A 813 8.51 -4.04 -107.54
N GLY A 814 9.77 -3.93 -107.96
CA GLY A 814 10.18 -4.18 -109.34
C GLY A 814 11.66 -4.54 -109.50
N THR A 815 12.03 -5.78 -109.17
CA THR A 815 13.06 -6.63 -109.82
C THR A 815 13.24 -7.91 -108.99
N SER A 816 13.39 -9.06 -109.65
CA SER A 816 13.76 -10.34 -109.01
C SER A 816 14.63 -11.11 -109.99
N ASP A 817 15.78 -11.57 -109.52
CA ASP A 817 16.79 -12.25 -110.32
C ASP A 817 17.17 -13.58 -109.66
N ALA A 818 17.18 -14.66 -110.44
CA ALA A 818 17.01 -16.02 -109.90
C ALA A 818 18.25 -16.59 -109.18
N GLU A 819 19.44 -16.06 -109.46
CA GLU A 819 20.70 -16.50 -108.81
C GLU A 819 20.75 -16.09 -107.33
N ALA A 820 20.09 -14.98 -106.96
CA ALA A 820 20.00 -14.53 -105.57
C ALA A 820 19.15 -15.47 -104.70
N VAL A 821 18.17 -16.16 -105.30
CA VAL A 821 17.22 -17.03 -104.58
C VAL A 821 17.93 -18.19 -103.90
N LYS A 822 18.89 -18.86 -104.55
CA LYS A 822 19.64 -19.98 -103.95
C LYS A 822 20.54 -19.57 -102.80
N VAL A 823 21.16 -18.38 -102.88
CA VAL A 823 21.97 -17.82 -101.78
C VAL A 823 21.06 -17.42 -100.61
N LEU A 824 19.85 -16.94 -100.90
CA LEU A 824 18.83 -16.66 -99.89
C LEU A 824 18.27 -17.94 -99.27
N GLU A 825 18.08 -19.03 -100.02
CA GLU A 825 17.65 -20.34 -99.49
C GLU A 825 18.68 -20.94 -98.51
N HIS A 826 19.98 -20.85 -98.84
CA HIS A 826 21.03 -21.29 -97.90
C HIS A 826 21.03 -20.44 -96.62
N ARG A 827 20.99 -19.11 -96.77
CA ARG A 827 20.95 -18.18 -95.63
C ARG A 827 19.67 -18.29 -94.81
N LEU A 828 18.55 -18.65 -95.44
CA LEU A 828 17.28 -18.92 -94.76
C LEU A 828 17.45 -20.17 -93.88
N LYS A 829 18.06 -21.24 -94.40
CA LYS A 829 18.32 -22.45 -93.62
C LYS A 829 19.28 -22.21 -92.45
N GLU A 830 20.36 -21.45 -92.66
CA GLU A 830 21.27 -21.02 -91.58
C GLU A 830 20.54 -20.16 -90.54
N ALA A 831 19.63 -19.28 -90.98
CA ALA A 831 18.81 -18.47 -90.09
C ALA A 831 17.76 -19.31 -89.33
N ASP A 832 17.18 -20.34 -89.94
CA ASP A 832 16.24 -21.27 -89.30
C ASP A 832 16.94 -22.12 -88.23
N GLU A 833 18.17 -22.60 -88.52
CA GLU A 833 19.00 -23.34 -87.56
C GLU A 833 19.44 -22.44 -86.39
N MET A 834 19.81 -21.17 -86.66
CA MET A 834 20.06 -20.18 -85.61
C MET A 834 18.79 -19.82 -84.81
N HIS A 835 17.63 -19.72 -85.47
CA HIS A 835 16.35 -19.44 -84.83
C HIS A 835 15.94 -20.58 -83.90
N ALA A 836 16.14 -21.84 -84.30
CA ALA A 836 15.91 -23.00 -83.45
C ALA A 836 16.80 -23.00 -82.19
N LEU A 837 18.09 -22.65 -82.32
CA LEU A 837 19.00 -22.52 -81.18
C LEU A 837 18.60 -21.37 -80.24
N LEU A 838 18.30 -20.19 -80.78
CA LEU A 838 17.83 -19.04 -80.00
C LEU A 838 16.48 -19.31 -79.32
N GLN A 839 15.61 -20.09 -79.94
CA GLN A 839 14.34 -20.49 -79.35
C GLN A 839 14.54 -21.47 -78.19
N LEU A 840 15.45 -22.45 -78.32
CA LEU A 840 15.84 -23.33 -77.22
C LEU A 840 16.47 -22.55 -76.04
N GLU A 841 17.26 -21.52 -76.34
CA GLU A 841 17.86 -20.64 -75.32
C GLU A 841 16.80 -19.77 -74.63
N CYS A 842 15.83 -19.24 -75.38
CA CYS A 842 14.67 -18.54 -74.86
C CYS A 842 13.75 -19.45 -74.01
N GLU A 843 13.61 -20.73 -74.34
CA GLU A 843 12.89 -21.71 -73.51
C GLU A 843 13.63 -22.00 -72.20
N LYS A 844 14.96 -22.11 -72.22
CA LYS A 844 15.78 -22.20 -71.01
C LYS A 844 15.64 -20.95 -70.13
N TYR A 845 15.72 -19.76 -70.71
CA TYR A 845 15.51 -18.52 -69.97
C TYR A 845 14.09 -18.43 -69.38
N LYS A 846 13.05 -18.88 -70.09
CA LYS A 846 11.68 -18.97 -69.55
C LYS A 846 11.59 -19.94 -68.37
N SER A 847 12.25 -21.10 -68.42
CA SER A 847 12.30 -22.04 -67.28
C SER A 847 12.95 -21.40 -66.06
N VAL A 848 14.14 -20.82 -66.23
CA VAL A 848 14.88 -20.15 -65.15
C VAL A 848 14.10 -18.95 -64.59
N LEU A 849 13.39 -18.20 -65.43
CA LEU A 849 12.51 -17.13 -64.96
C LEU A 849 11.31 -17.67 -64.15
N ALA A 850 10.66 -18.75 -64.61
CA ALA A 850 9.56 -19.37 -63.86
C ALA A 850 10.04 -19.98 -62.52
N GLU A 851 11.24 -20.56 -62.48
CA GLU A 851 11.87 -21.07 -61.26
C GLU A 851 12.24 -19.95 -60.29
N THR A 852 12.84 -18.86 -60.78
CA THR A 852 13.19 -17.70 -59.94
C THR A 852 11.93 -16.96 -59.45
N GLU A 853 10.88 -16.82 -60.27
CA GLU A 853 9.57 -16.33 -59.83
C GLU A 853 8.95 -17.25 -58.77
N GLY A 854 9.01 -18.57 -58.96
CA GLY A 854 8.54 -19.54 -57.97
C GLY A 854 9.28 -19.47 -56.62
N ILE A 855 10.58 -19.17 -56.63
CA ILE A 855 11.37 -18.91 -55.43
C ILE A 855 10.97 -17.57 -54.79
N LEU A 856 10.84 -16.50 -55.57
CA LEU A 856 10.42 -15.18 -55.08
C LEU A 856 9.02 -15.22 -54.46
N GLN A 857 8.06 -15.93 -55.06
CA GLN A 857 6.73 -16.13 -54.49
C GLN A 857 6.77 -16.93 -53.18
N LYS A 858 7.66 -17.91 -53.04
CA LYS A 858 7.85 -18.64 -51.77
C LYS A 858 8.45 -17.73 -50.69
N LEU A 859 9.45 -16.93 -51.06
CA LEU A 859 10.08 -15.97 -50.15
C LEU A 859 9.07 -14.90 -49.70
N GLN A 860 8.30 -14.33 -50.62
CA GLN A 860 7.23 -13.37 -50.31
C GLN A 860 6.23 -13.96 -49.32
N ARG A 861 5.66 -15.14 -49.57
CA ARG A 861 4.74 -15.81 -48.64
C ARG A 861 5.37 -16.06 -47.27
N SER A 862 6.66 -16.40 -47.23
CA SER A 862 7.39 -16.60 -45.97
C SER A 862 7.56 -15.29 -45.19
N VAL A 863 7.83 -14.17 -45.86
CA VAL A 863 7.92 -12.84 -45.25
C VAL A 863 6.55 -12.38 -44.76
N GLU A 864 5.50 -12.50 -45.58
CA GLU A 864 4.12 -12.17 -45.19
C GLU A 864 3.64 -12.98 -43.97
N GLN A 865 4.02 -14.26 -43.87
CA GLN A 865 3.74 -15.10 -42.71
C GLN A 865 4.51 -14.66 -41.45
N GLU A 866 5.79 -14.31 -41.56
CA GLU A 866 6.55 -13.78 -40.43
C GLU A 866 6.04 -12.40 -40.00
N GLU A 867 5.76 -11.48 -40.93
CA GLU A 867 5.14 -10.19 -40.64
C GLU A 867 3.80 -10.36 -39.89
N SER A 868 2.98 -11.32 -40.31
CA SER A 868 1.73 -11.67 -39.60
C SER A 868 1.99 -12.15 -38.17
N LYS A 869 2.96 -13.06 -37.95
CA LYS A 869 3.35 -13.52 -36.61
C LYS A 869 3.87 -12.38 -35.73
N TRP A 870 4.76 -11.54 -36.26
CA TRP A 870 5.30 -10.39 -35.53
C TRP A 870 4.23 -9.35 -35.20
N LYS A 871 3.26 -9.14 -36.10
CA LYS A 871 2.09 -8.28 -35.86
C LYS A 871 1.20 -8.82 -34.75
N ILE A 872 0.89 -10.12 -34.74
CA ILE A 872 0.14 -10.77 -33.65
C ILE A 872 0.88 -10.63 -32.32
N LYS A 873 2.19 -10.93 -32.30
CA LYS A 873 3.03 -10.84 -31.09
C LYS A 873 3.17 -9.40 -30.57
N ALA A 874 3.23 -8.42 -31.47
CA ALA A 874 3.21 -6.99 -31.11
C ALA A 874 1.85 -6.57 -30.53
N ASP A 875 0.74 -7.06 -31.09
CA ASP A 875 -0.60 -6.81 -30.56
C ASP A 875 -0.83 -7.47 -29.20
N GLU A 876 -0.35 -8.70 -28.98
CA GLU A 876 -0.37 -9.37 -27.67
C GLU A 876 0.45 -8.61 -26.63
N SER A 877 1.68 -8.20 -26.98
CA SER A 877 2.53 -7.35 -26.13
C SER A 877 1.85 -6.01 -25.80
N ARG A 878 1.13 -5.43 -26.77
CA ARG A 878 0.34 -4.21 -26.57
C ARG A 878 -0.88 -4.43 -25.67
N ARG A 879 -1.52 -5.61 -25.72
CA ARG A 879 -2.63 -5.97 -24.80
C ARG A 879 -2.12 -6.18 -23.37
N THR A 880 -1.03 -6.91 -23.17
CA THR A 880 -0.45 -7.11 -21.83
C THR A 880 0.07 -5.80 -21.23
N ILE A 881 0.69 -4.91 -22.02
CA ILE A 881 1.05 -3.56 -21.55
C ILE A 881 -0.20 -2.78 -21.11
N LYS A 882 -1.28 -2.78 -21.89
CA LYS A 882 -2.55 -2.13 -21.49
C LYS A 882 -3.15 -2.74 -20.21
N GLN A 883 -3.08 -4.05 -20.05
CA GLN A 883 -3.57 -4.74 -18.86
C GLN A 883 -2.73 -4.38 -17.62
N MET A 884 -1.39 -4.35 -17.75
CA MET A 884 -0.47 -3.91 -16.70
C MET A 884 -0.67 -2.42 -16.36
N GLN A 885 -0.95 -1.57 -17.35
CA GLN A 885 -1.31 -0.16 -17.12
C GLN A 885 -2.63 -0.04 -16.35
N ALA A 886 -3.65 -0.82 -16.70
CA ALA A 886 -4.93 -0.82 -15.99
C ALA A 886 -4.79 -1.29 -14.52
N SER A 887 -4.01 -2.35 -14.26
CA SER A 887 -3.71 -2.77 -12.88
C SER A 887 -2.89 -1.72 -12.13
N PHE A 888 -1.92 -1.08 -12.78
CA PHE A 888 -1.13 -0.01 -12.18
C PHE A 888 -2.00 1.18 -11.78
N THR A 889 -2.89 1.65 -12.66
CA THR A 889 -3.82 2.74 -12.34
C THR A 889 -4.80 2.37 -11.22
N SER A 890 -5.21 1.09 -11.12
CA SER A 890 -6.04 0.61 -10.02
C SER A 890 -5.29 0.65 -8.68
N SER A 891 -4.05 0.16 -8.64
CA SER A 891 -3.21 0.22 -7.43
C SER A 891 -2.78 1.64 -7.07
N GLU A 892 -2.60 2.53 -8.05
CA GLU A 892 -2.32 3.95 -7.81
C GLU A 892 -3.53 4.68 -7.20
N GLN A 893 -4.76 4.36 -7.64
CA GLN A 893 -6.00 4.85 -7.04
C GLN A 893 -6.19 4.34 -5.61
N GLU A 894 -5.89 3.05 -5.36
CA GLU A 894 -5.91 2.45 -4.02
C GLU A 894 -4.88 3.09 -3.09
N LEU A 895 -3.66 3.32 -3.55
CA LEU A 895 -2.63 4.05 -2.80
C LEU A 895 -3.06 5.49 -2.49
N GLU A 896 -3.69 6.21 -3.41
CA GLU A 896 -4.19 7.57 -3.12
C GLU A 896 -5.46 7.57 -2.27
N GLN A 897 -6.21 6.47 -2.20
CA GLN A 897 -7.25 6.27 -1.20
C GLN A 897 -6.64 6.03 0.19
N LEU A 898 -5.68 5.12 0.33
CA LEU A 898 -4.97 4.88 1.58
C LEU A 898 -4.22 6.12 2.07
N ARG A 899 -3.72 6.98 1.18
CA ARG A 899 -3.16 8.30 1.57
C ARG A 899 -4.21 9.28 2.08
N ARG A 900 -5.45 9.25 1.56
CA ARG A 900 -6.56 10.04 2.10
C ARG A 900 -6.95 9.53 3.49
N GLU A 901 -7.18 8.23 3.62
CA GLU A 901 -7.54 7.59 4.89
C GLU A 901 -6.46 7.83 5.97
N ASN A 902 -5.17 7.76 5.63
CA ASN A 902 -4.09 8.14 6.56
C ASN A 902 -4.12 9.62 6.97
N ARG A 903 -4.45 10.55 6.05
CA ARG A 903 -4.62 11.99 6.40
C ARG A 903 -5.80 12.17 7.35
N ASP A 904 -6.89 11.44 7.16
CA ASP A 904 -8.08 11.52 8.00
C ASP A 904 -7.85 10.90 9.39
N ILE A 905 -7.17 9.74 9.47
CA ILE A 905 -6.71 9.13 10.73
C ILE A 905 -5.80 10.08 11.51
N GLU A 906 -4.88 10.74 10.83
CA GLU A 906 -3.94 11.69 11.43
C GLU A 906 -4.64 12.98 11.90
N ASN A 907 -5.72 13.41 11.23
CA ASN A 907 -6.58 14.49 11.73
C ASN A 907 -7.36 14.07 12.98
N LEU A 908 -8.01 12.90 12.96
CA LEU A 908 -8.69 12.33 14.13
C LEU A 908 -7.74 12.12 15.31
N ARG A 909 -6.47 11.80 15.05
CA ARG A 909 -5.42 11.71 16.07
C ARG A 909 -5.19 13.06 16.75
N ARG A 910 -5.05 14.15 16.00
CA ARG A 910 -4.89 15.51 16.57
C ARG A 910 -6.12 15.96 17.33
N GLU A 911 -7.32 15.64 16.85
CA GLU A 911 -8.56 15.90 17.59
C GLU A 911 -8.61 15.12 18.91
N ARG A 912 -8.20 13.85 18.91
CA ARG A 912 -8.07 13.04 20.14
C ARG A 912 -7.06 13.63 21.11
N GLU A 913 -5.87 13.99 20.65
CA GLU A 913 -4.81 14.60 21.46
C GLU A 913 -5.26 15.96 22.04
N HIS A 914 -6.05 16.75 21.31
CA HIS A 914 -6.65 17.99 21.83
C HIS A 914 -7.71 17.73 22.91
N LEU A 915 -8.59 16.73 22.70
CA LEU A 915 -9.60 16.33 23.68
C LEU A 915 -8.98 15.70 24.94
N GLU A 916 -7.89 14.94 24.81
CA GLU A 916 -7.09 14.42 25.93
C GLU A 916 -6.53 15.57 26.78
N MET A 917 -5.98 16.61 26.14
CA MET A 917 -5.45 17.78 26.85
C MET A 917 -6.53 18.61 27.58
N GLU A 918 -7.71 18.81 26.98
CA GLU A 918 -8.83 19.48 27.68
C GLU A 918 -9.40 18.61 28.81
N LEU A 919 -9.39 17.28 28.67
CA LEU A 919 -9.78 16.37 29.76
C LEU A 919 -8.78 16.44 30.93
N GLU A 920 -7.47 16.37 30.67
CA GLU A 920 -6.43 16.49 31.70
C GLU A 920 -6.54 17.82 32.44
N LYS A 921 -6.75 18.92 31.72
CA LYS A 921 -7.02 20.24 32.32
C LYS A 921 -8.27 20.23 33.20
N ALA A 922 -9.38 19.64 32.75
CA ALA A 922 -10.59 19.51 33.55
C ALA A 922 -10.39 18.61 34.79
N GLU A 923 -9.54 17.59 34.72
CA GLU A 923 -9.16 16.78 35.89
C GLU A 923 -8.28 17.55 36.88
N VAL A 924 -7.34 18.39 36.40
CA VAL A 924 -6.55 19.29 37.25
C VAL A 924 -7.44 20.33 37.94
N GLU A 925 -8.36 20.98 37.21
CA GLU A 925 -9.36 21.90 37.78
C GLU A 925 -10.23 21.18 38.83
N ARG A 926 -10.74 19.99 38.52
CA ARG A 926 -11.49 19.15 39.47
C ARG A 926 -10.67 18.77 40.70
N SER A 927 -9.38 18.44 40.55
CA SER A 927 -8.50 18.11 41.67
C SER A 927 -8.32 19.32 42.61
N THR A 928 -8.22 20.52 42.02
CA THR A 928 -8.12 21.80 42.74
C THR A 928 -9.40 22.08 43.54
N TYR A 929 -10.58 21.93 42.93
CA TYR A 929 -11.85 22.04 43.64
C TYR A 929 -12.01 21.00 44.76
N VAL A 930 -11.50 19.77 44.58
CA VAL A 930 -11.50 18.75 45.65
C VAL A 930 -10.59 19.13 46.81
N THR A 931 -9.44 19.76 46.56
CA THR A 931 -8.59 20.30 47.64
C THR A 931 -9.25 21.49 48.35
N GLU A 932 -9.82 22.44 47.63
CA GLU A 932 -10.54 23.58 48.21
C GLU A 932 -11.73 23.12 49.09
N VAL A 933 -12.53 22.15 48.61
CA VAL A 933 -13.64 21.58 49.38
C VAL A 933 -13.15 20.84 50.63
N ARG A 934 -11.96 20.22 50.60
CA ARG A 934 -11.34 19.61 51.78
C ARG A 934 -10.93 20.67 52.79
N GLU A 935 -10.22 21.72 52.36
CA GLU A 935 -9.80 22.82 53.23
C GLU A 935 -11.01 23.53 53.88
N LEU A 936 -12.08 23.78 53.12
CA LEU A 936 -13.33 24.33 53.63
C LEU A 936 -14.00 23.40 54.66
N LYS A 937 -13.94 22.07 54.45
CA LYS A 937 -14.46 21.09 55.40
C LYS A 937 -13.64 21.07 56.69
N ASP A 938 -12.32 21.11 56.59
CA ASP A 938 -11.44 21.13 57.76
C ASP A 938 -11.66 22.41 58.58
N LEU A 939 -11.76 23.57 57.92
CA LEU A 939 -12.18 24.84 58.52
C LEU A 939 -13.55 24.76 59.22
N LEU A 940 -14.54 24.12 58.58
CA LEU A 940 -15.87 23.92 59.19
C LEU A 940 -15.79 23.02 60.43
N THR A 941 -14.98 21.96 60.42
CA THR A 941 -14.81 21.10 61.61
C THR A 941 -14.09 21.82 62.76
N GLU A 942 -13.12 22.68 62.47
CA GLU A 942 -12.43 23.49 63.47
C GLU A 942 -13.35 24.58 64.05
N LEU A 943 -14.24 25.17 63.24
CA LEU A 943 -15.29 26.08 63.71
C LEU A 943 -16.34 25.37 64.56
N GLN A 944 -16.78 24.17 64.15
CA GLN A 944 -17.70 23.34 64.93
C GLN A 944 -17.10 22.99 66.29
N LYS A 945 -15.85 22.53 66.31
CA LYS A 945 -15.13 22.22 67.56
C LYS A 945 -15.04 23.44 68.47
N LYS A 946 -14.68 24.62 67.95
CA LYS A 946 -14.65 25.87 68.73
C LYS A 946 -16.02 26.25 69.29
N LEU A 947 -17.10 25.97 68.56
CA LEU A 947 -18.47 26.17 69.05
C LEU A 947 -18.81 25.19 70.17
N ASP A 948 -18.45 23.92 70.01
CA ASP A 948 -18.68 22.87 71.02
C ASP A 948 -17.85 23.10 72.30
N ASP A 949 -16.59 23.55 72.17
CA ASP A 949 -15.72 23.98 73.27
C ASP A 949 -16.33 25.20 73.99
N SER A 950 -16.80 26.22 73.25
CA SER A 950 -17.47 27.39 73.81
C SER A 950 -18.81 27.06 74.48
N TYR A 951 -19.55 26.09 73.96
CA TYR A 951 -20.80 25.63 74.55
C TYR A 951 -20.52 24.86 75.85
N SER A 952 -19.51 23.99 75.85
CA SER A 952 -19.05 23.26 77.04
C SER A 952 -18.58 24.20 78.15
N GLU A 953 -17.84 25.25 77.80
CA GLU A 953 -17.44 26.30 78.75
C GLU A 953 -18.64 27.08 79.29
N ALA A 954 -19.63 27.41 78.46
CA ALA A 954 -20.87 28.06 78.91
C ALA A 954 -21.69 27.16 79.85
N VAL A 955 -21.74 25.85 79.60
CA VAL A 955 -22.35 24.87 80.51
C VAL A 955 -21.60 24.82 81.84
N ARG A 956 -20.26 24.73 81.81
CA ARG A 956 -19.39 24.75 83.00
C ARG A 956 -19.60 26.01 83.85
N GLN A 957 -19.67 27.18 83.23
CA GLN A 957 -19.96 28.45 83.91
C GLN A 957 -21.37 28.48 84.51
N ASN A 958 -22.37 27.88 83.84
CA ASN A 958 -23.72 27.76 84.39
C ASN A 958 -23.77 26.78 85.58
N GLU A 959 -23.00 25.70 85.57
CA GLU A 959 -22.83 24.79 86.71
C GLU A 959 -22.17 25.50 87.90
N GLU A 960 -21.08 26.23 87.69
CA GLU A 960 -20.43 27.07 88.71
C GLU A 960 -21.40 28.10 89.29
N LEU A 961 -22.18 28.77 88.44
CA LEU A 961 -23.17 29.76 88.85
C LEU A 961 -24.33 29.13 89.63
N ASN A 962 -24.73 27.90 89.33
CA ASN A 962 -25.74 27.16 90.11
C ASN A 962 -25.18 26.63 91.44
N LEU A 963 -23.90 26.25 91.49
CA LEU A 963 -23.20 25.93 92.75
C LEU A 963 -23.12 27.16 93.65
N LEU A 964 -22.74 28.32 93.11
CA LEU A 964 -22.71 29.60 93.84
C LEU A 964 -24.11 30.03 94.32
N LYS A 965 -25.16 29.88 93.51
CA LYS A 965 -26.56 30.09 93.96
C LYS A 965 -26.93 29.16 95.11
N THR A 966 -26.48 27.91 95.08
CA THR A 966 -26.76 26.93 96.15
C THR A 966 -26.06 27.32 97.44
N GLN A 967 -24.76 27.66 97.38
CA GLN A 967 -23.99 28.18 98.53
C GLN A 967 -24.57 29.50 99.07
N LEU A 968 -25.08 30.38 98.20
CA LEU A 968 -25.75 31.62 98.59
C LEU A 968 -27.09 31.34 99.31
N ASN A 969 -27.86 30.35 98.86
CA ASN A 969 -29.08 29.92 99.53
C ASN A 969 -28.78 29.23 100.87
N GLU A 970 -27.72 28.43 100.97
CA GLU A 970 -27.26 27.85 102.23
C GLU A 970 -26.81 28.92 103.23
N THR A 971 -26.00 29.89 102.79
CA THR A 971 -25.57 30.99 103.67
C THR A 971 -26.74 31.87 104.09
N ARG A 972 -27.70 32.13 103.18
CA ARG A 972 -28.96 32.82 103.49
C ARG A 972 -29.80 32.06 104.52
N THR A 973 -29.93 30.74 104.42
CA THR A 973 -30.68 29.93 105.40
C THR A 973 -29.96 29.84 106.74
N LYS A 974 -28.62 29.75 106.77
CA LYS A 974 -27.81 29.87 107.99
C LYS A 974 -28.02 31.22 108.68
N LEU A 975 -27.91 32.33 107.95
CA LEU A 975 -28.20 33.68 108.45
C LEU A 975 -29.65 33.83 108.95
N GLN A 976 -30.63 33.25 108.26
CA GLN A 976 -32.03 33.27 108.70
C GLN A 976 -32.24 32.48 110.00
N ASN A 977 -31.58 31.32 110.14
CA ASN A 977 -31.62 30.52 111.36
C ASN A 977 -30.94 31.25 112.53
N GLU A 978 -29.74 31.81 112.33
CA GLU A 978 -29.06 32.65 113.31
C GLU A 978 -29.91 33.85 113.72
N GLN A 979 -30.57 34.53 112.78
CA GLN A 979 -31.48 35.64 113.08
C GLN A 979 -32.70 35.19 113.89
N SER A 980 -33.21 33.98 113.65
CA SER A 980 -34.31 33.41 114.43
C SER A 980 -33.88 33.05 115.87
N GLU A 981 -32.69 32.50 116.06
CA GLU A 981 -32.12 32.22 117.39
C GLU A 981 -31.75 33.51 118.13
N ARG A 982 -31.15 34.51 117.47
CA ARG A 982 -30.93 35.86 118.04
C ARG A 982 -32.24 36.48 118.55
N LYS A 983 -33.33 36.35 117.78
CA LYS A 983 -34.66 36.83 118.19
C LYS A 983 -35.18 36.07 119.41
N LYS A 984 -35.07 34.75 119.43
CA LYS A 984 -35.47 33.89 120.56
C LYS A 984 -34.68 34.21 121.84
N VAL A 985 -33.36 34.41 121.74
CA VAL A 985 -32.51 34.86 122.85
C VAL A 985 -32.94 36.24 123.36
N ALA A 986 -33.30 37.18 122.48
CA ALA A 986 -33.82 38.48 122.89
C ALA A 986 -35.20 38.37 123.60
N ASP A 987 -36.09 37.50 123.11
CA ASP A 987 -37.39 37.23 123.75
C ASP A 987 -37.23 36.57 125.13
N ASP A 988 -36.29 35.63 125.29
CA ASP A 988 -36.00 34.97 126.57
C ASP A 988 -35.27 35.90 127.56
N LEU A 989 -34.37 36.77 127.08
CA LEU A 989 -33.77 37.83 127.88
C LEU A 989 -34.84 38.81 128.42
N HIS A 990 -35.86 39.12 127.62
CA HIS A 990 -36.98 39.94 128.05
C HIS A 990 -37.81 39.27 129.16
N LYS A 991 -38.06 37.95 129.06
CA LYS A 991 -38.71 37.17 130.14
C LYS A 991 -37.87 37.14 131.42
N ALA A 992 -36.54 37.02 131.29
CA ALA A 992 -35.63 37.08 132.43
C ALA A 992 -35.68 38.44 133.14
N GLN A 993 -35.70 39.55 132.36
CA GLN A 993 -35.87 40.91 132.89
C GLN A 993 -37.20 41.08 133.64
N GLN A 994 -38.31 40.58 133.08
CA GLN A 994 -39.62 40.61 133.76
C GLN A 994 -39.59 39.81 135.08
N SER A 995 -38.94 38.65 135.09
CA SER A 995 -38.80 37.80 136.27
C SER A 995 -37.95 38.46 137.37
N LEU A 996 -36.86 39.15 137.00
CA LEU A 996 -36.03 39.91 137.93
C LEU A 996 -36.81 41.08 138.55
N ASN A 997 -37.59 41.80 137.74
CA ASN A 997 -38.45 42.89 138.22
C ASN A 997 -39.51 42.38 139.22
N PHE A 998 -40.11 41.21 138.97
CA PHE A 998 -41.06 40.57 139.89
C PHE A 998 -40.43 40.20 141.24
N ILE A 999 -39.20 39.68 141.24
CA ILE A 999 -38.43 39.42 142.47
C ILE A 999 -38.18 40.73 143.24
N HIS A 1000 -37.84 41.81 142.54
CA HIS A 1000 -37.59 43.13 143.13
C HIS A 1000 -38.84 43.68 143.83
N SER A 1001 -40.02 43.63 143.19
CA SER A 1001 -41.29 44.02 143.83
C SER A 1001 -41.64 43.19 145.06
N LYS A 1002 -41.28 41.89 145.07
CA LYS A 1002 -41.54 40.99 146.20
C LYS A 1002 -40.62 41.24 147.41
N ILE A 1003 -39.41 41.76 147.18
CA ILE A 1003 -38.48 42.20 148.24
C ILE A 1003 -38.93 43.53 148.83
N ALA A 1004 -39.32 44.50 147.99
CA ALA A 1004 -39.79 45.81 148.43
C ALA A 1004 -41.02 45.75 149.36
N LEU A 1005 -41.91 44.77 149.17
CA LEU A 1005 -43.13 44.62 149.97
C LEU A 1005 -42.91 44.17 151.43
N LYS A 1006 -41.69 43.76 151.81
CA LYS A 1006 -41.41 43.14 153.13
C LYS A 1006 -40.73 44.09 154.13
N ALA A 1007 -40.58 45.37 153.79
CA ALA A 1007 -39.74 46.31 154.54
C ALA A 1007 -40.48 47.41 155.33
N ALA A 1008 -41.82 47.39 155.41
CA ALA A 1008 -42.60 48.40 156.15
C ALA A 1008 -43.92 47.85 156.72
N GLY A 1009 -44.09 47.83 158.06
CA GLY A 1009 -45.36 47.52 158.74
C GLY A 1009 -45.20 46.91 160.14
N ASP A 1010 -45.30 47.74 161.19
CA ASP A 1010 -45.07 47.39 162.61
C ASP A 1010 -46.36 47.10 163.44
N ASN A 1011 -46.15 46.49 164.62
CA ASN A 1011 -46.89 46.63 165.89
C ASN A 1011 -48.45 46.51 165.96
N ALA A 1012 -48.97 45.44 166.60
CA ALA A 1012 -49.47 45.48 168.01
C ALA A 1012 -50.57 44.44 168.43
N VAL A 1013 -50.19 43.50 169.31
CA VAL A 1013 -50.87 43.08 170.58
C VAL A 1013 -52.22 42.27 170.62
N ILE A 1014 -52.23 41.25 171.52
CA ILE A 1014 -53.31 40.35 172.05
C ILE A 1014 -53.70 39.08 171.25
N GLY A 1015 -53.71 37.87 171.88
CA GLY A 1015 -54.40 36.72 171.25
C GLY A 1015 -54.52 35.29 171.85
N ASN A 1016 -53.73 34.80 172.81
CA ASN A 1016 -53.85 33.48 173.51
C ASN A 1016 -53.72 32.11 172.77
N SER A 1017 -52.84 31.25 173.33
CA SER A 1017 -52.85 29.75 173.40
C SER A 1017 -52.78 28.86 172.13
N SER A 1018 -52.01 27.75 172.06
CA SER A 1018 -51.12 27.08 173.06
C SER A 1018 -50.25 25.94 172.44
N VAL A 1019 -49.13 25.57 173.10
CA VAL A 1019 -48.24 24.35 172.92
C VAL A 1019 -47.32 24.38 171.66
N SER A 1020 -45.97 24.46 171.66
CA SER A 1020 -44.81 23.89 172.42
C SER A 1020 -44.20 22.60 171.80
N PRO A 1021 -42.86 22.32 171.91
CA PRO A 1021 -41.71 23.23 172.04
C PRO A 1021 -40.42 22.83 171.24
N GLU A 1022 -39.38 23.66 171.46
CA GLU A 1022 -37.93 23.51 171.16
C GLU A 1022 -37.44 23.86 169.73
N THR A 1023 -36.17 24.27 169.48
CA THR A 1023 -34.97 24.44 170.35
C THR A 1023 -34.21 25.76 170.03
N GLY A 1024 -33.06 26.04 170.69
CA GLY A 1024 -32.18 27.21 170.43
C GLY A 1024 -31.07 26.97 169.38
N ALA A 1025 -30.19 27.92 169.04
CA ALA A 1025 -29.82 29.20 169.69
C ALA A 1025 -29.43 30.29 168.63
N PRO A 1026 -29.09 31.56 168.99
CA PRO A 1026 -29.33 32.73 168.13
C PRO A 1026 -28.12 33.26 167.34
N GLU A 1027 -28.42 33.98 166.24
CA GLU A 1027 -27.75 35.21 165.73
C GLU A 1027 -28.32 35.55 164.34
N LYS A 1028 -29.08 36.67 164.17
CA LYS A 1028 -29.63 37.10 162.88
C LYS A 1028 -29.94 38.60 162.83
N GLU A 1029 -28.99 39.41 162.36
CA GLU A 1029 -29.26 40.80 161.95
C GLU A 1029 -28.47 41.27 160.70
N THR A 1030 -27.77 40.35 160.01
CA THR A 1030 -26.87 40.66 158.87
C THR A 1030 -27.35 40.16 157.50
N MET A 1031 -28.48 39.43 157.41
CA MET A 1031 -28.91 38.77 156.16
C MET A 1031 -29.81 39.60 155.21
N SER A 1032 -30.27 40.79 155.59
CA SER A 1032 -31.10 41.64 154.72
C SER A 1032 -30.29 42.44 153.69
N VAL A 1033 -29.03 42.77 154.00
CA VAL A 1033 -28.20 43.65 153.16
C VAL A 1033 -27.56 42.89 151.98
N SER A 1034 -27.07 41.66 152.19
CA SER A 1034 -26.40 40.91 151.12
C SER A 1034 -27.33 40.56 149.95
N LEU A 1035 -28.59 40.22 150.24
CA LEU A 1035 -29.57 39.81 149.22
C LEU A 1035 -29.88 40.95 148.23
N ASN A 1036 -30.02 42.18 148.73
CA ASN A 1036 -30.21 43.36 147.88
C ASN A 1036 -28.99 43.63 147.00
N GLN A 1037 -27.78 43.41 147.53
CA GLN A 1037 -26.54 43.62 146.77
C GLN A 1037 -26.37 42.59 145.64
N THR A 1038 -26.78 41.33 145.85
CA THR A 1038 -26.82 40.31 144.78
C THR A 1038 -27.84 40.66 143.68
N VAL A 1039 -29.00 41.20 144.04
CA VAL A 1039 -30.01 41.64 143.05
C VAL A 1039 -29.50 42.80 142.19
N VAL A 1040 -28.79 43.77 142.78
CA VAL A 1040 -28.16 44.88 142.03
C VAL A 1040 -27.06 44.38 141.09
N GLN A 1041 -26.23 43.43 141.52
CA GLN A 1041 -25.21 42.81 140.65
C GLN A 1041 -25.82 42.06 139.46
N LEU A 1042 -26.91 41.31 139.67
CA LEU A 1042 -27.67 40.67 138.59
C LEU A 1042 -28.28 41.70 137.62
N GLN A 1043 -28.73 42.86 138.13
CA GLN A 1043 -29.28 43.95 137.32
C GLN A 1043 -28.19 44.60 136.44
N GLN A 1044 -26.99 44.80 136.98
CA GLN A 1044 -25.84 45.31 136.21
C GLN A 1044 -25.40 44.32 135.13
N LEU A 1045 -25.25 43.03 135.46
CA LEU A 1045 -24.92 41.99 134.46
C LEU A 1045 -25.98 41.90 133.35
N LEU A 1046 -27.26 41.99 133.69
CA LEU A 1046 -28.36 41.97 132.71
C LEU A 1046 -28.36 43.21 131.82
N GLN A 1047 -27.90 44.36 132.34
CA GLN A 1047 -27.76 45.60 131.59
C GLN A 1047 -26.50 45.60 130.70
N GLU A 1048 -25.40 44.99 131.13
CA GLU A 1048 -24.21 44.74 130.31
C GLU A 1048 -24.51 43.78 129.14
N VAL A 1049 -25.22 42.67 129.40
CA VAL A 1049 -25.68 41.73 128.36
C VAL A 1049 -26.61 42.44 127.35
N ASN A 1050 -27.55 43.27 127.81
CA ASN A 1050 -28.36 44.09 126.90
C ASN A 1050 -27.52 45.10 126.09
N GLN A 1051 -26.47 45.71 126.66
CA GLN A 1051 -25.58 46.58 125.90
C GLN A 1051 -24.71 45.83 124.88
N GLN A 1052 -24.30 44.59 125.17
CA GLN A 1052 -23.60 43.74 124.20
C GLN A 1052 -24.53 43.35 123.04
N LEU A 1053 -25.74 42.86 123.33
CA LEU A 1053 -26.76 42.55 122.30
C LEU A 1053 -27.18 43.75 121.45
N MET A 1054 -27.14 44.97 122.00
CA MET A 1054 -27.40 46.21 121.25
C MET A 1054 -26.20 46.69 120.42
N LYS A 1055 -24.98 46.19 120.68
CA LYS A 1055 -23.76 46.50 119.90
C LYS A 1055 -23.51 45.52 118.75
N GLU A 1056 -24.21 44.38 118.72
CA GLU A 1056 -24.11 43.35 117.67
C GLU A 1056 -25.33 43.32 116.71
N LYS A 1057 -26.09 44.42 116.67
CA LYS A 1057 -27.06 44.76 115.62
C LYS A 1057 -26.43 45.67 114.57
#